data_AF-A0A7Z0EF29-F1
#
_entry.id   AF-A0A7Z0EF29-F1
#
_cell.length_a   1.000
_cell.length_b   1.000
_cell.length_c   1.000
_cell.angle_alpha   90.00
_cell.angle_beta   90.00
_cell.angle_gamma   90.00
#
_symmetry.space_group_name_H-M   'P 1'
#
loop_
_entity.id
_entity.type
_entity.pdbx_description
1 polymer ?
#
loop_
_entity_poly.entity_id
_entity_poly.type
_entity_poly.pdbx_seq_one_letter_code
_entity_poly.pdbx_strand_id
1 'polypeptide(L)'
;MTILLVTAGSVVASPLPASANTTLVTTWTEVKAAFTAASGVGNVVTLGENIAGPESGEGLVVPAGATVSLNLGGYSLSVTGEHQNPGIAVGPTSELLIDGPGNLKARGSYGSAGIGGSMVNPSAGTIRILGGTIDAAASSKNDFGGAAGIGGGGYASDYRVYGDGGIVEIRGGVVTAQGGTGGAGIGAGELGTNPTIIISGGAVTATGGYAAAGLGGSSQTSGGVVSILGGEINAIAGAFGAGIGSGNISPPMTITIAAGTVRATGSNYGAAIGGASQSPGANLTIGADATVTAIAVAPGMLAFGRGFDGIGASPSFGSMNSAGHIILPARWTTQPGQVITNTGLIENLERLDHAGLIKNSGVLDNSGYLIGSGSIENSGTIRNTKTLSTPVSGDAFPFTLHANDGGPATPLVAVYSKSMDAAELPTSVSHLARLGFDQHGWSTAPSGGAPWNTATAATMPTSLYAQWEIAMRVVTFDAQNGQGPTTQSVEYDTAPSEPSAPTRAHHSFLGWFDQPVGGLQWDFGTGITTATTVYAQWALDTHVVTFEPGNNDPSTVQTVDYGSLATEPVEPARTGFTFTGWFTDAALKTPFNFEAPITVATTVYAGWKSTAVTPTPTPTPTPTPTPTTTPKPPAPWKPTMKRISGTDRYATSVALSKAGFAKTAPVVYIATGTNYPDALGAAPAATKEGGPLLLTPPAALPAVVKTEIARLKPGKIIVVGGTAAVSDTVLAELKKLAPTVKRVAGSDRFDTARQVVTQAFGSSVASAYLATGLNYPDALSASAAAGANGIPVLLVNGGATSADTATKTLLTKLNVKNVTVVGGKAAVSNEIVSSLKSIGKVTRISGTDRFDTSQKVNKAAFTTIKSAYLATGFQFPDALAGAALAGAKGAPLYVVQPTCIPAGIHTDLTSFTPTTITLIGGTSALSDTVLKRGRC
;
A
#
# COMPACT_ATOMS: atom_id res chain seq x y z
N MET A 1 49.30 -16.74 -1.99
CA MET A 1 48.06 -17.19 -2.67
C MET A 1 47.24 -15.94 -2.91
N THR A 2 47.22 -15.49 -4.16
CA THR A 2 46.86 -14.12 -4.56
C THR A 2 45.35 -13.89 -4.42
N ILE A 3 44.97 -12.91 -3.59
CA ILE A 3 43.59 -12.46 -3.39
C ILE A 3 43.15 -11.72 -4.67
N LEU A 4 42.18 -12.29 -5.40
CA LEU A 4 41.57 -11.62 -6.53
C LEU A 4 40.61 -10.54 -5.97
N LEU A 5 41.03 -9.28 -6.01
CA LEU A 5 40.11 -8.15 -5.94
C LEU A 5 39.20 -8.22 -7.17
N VAL A 6 37.94 -8.60 -6.98
CA VAL A 6 36.93 -8.40 -8.01
C VAL A 6 36.57 -6.91 -7.99
N THR A 7 37.17 -6.16 -8.90
CA THR A 7 36.76 -4.80 -9.22
C THR A 7 35.36 -4.84 -9.86
N ALA A 8 34.58 -3.78 -9.65
CA ALA A 8 33.17 -3.64 -10.06
C ALA A 8 32.95 -3.50 -11.59
N GLY A 9 33.76 -4.16 -12.42
CA GLY A 9 33.62 -4.17 -13.87
C GLY A 9 33.78 -5.58 -14.41
N SER A 10 32.72 -6.08 -15.07
CA SER A 10 32.69 -7.30 -15.87
C SER A 10 32.47 -8.63 -15.12
N VAL A 11 31.28 -8.82 -14.55
CA VAL A 11 30.65 -10.15 -14.58
C VAL A 11 29.84 -10.23 -15.88
N VAL A 12 30.54 -10.38 -17.00
CA VAL A 12 29.89 -10.73 -18.27
C VAL A 12 29.29 -12.12 -18.07
N ALA A 13 27.99 -12.26 -18.34
CA ALA A 13 27.31 -13.53 -18.32
C ALA A 13 28.12 -14.57 -19.12
N SER A 14 28.32 -15.76 -18.56
CA SER A 14 28.41 -16.91 -19.45
C SER A 14 27.05 -16.99 -20.15
N PRO A 15 26.95 -16.77 -21.47
CA PRO A 15 25.70 -16.99 -22.18
C PRO A 15 25.27 -18.44 -21.95
N LEU A 16 23.94 -18.68 -21.96
CA LEU A 16 23.39 -20.03 -22.02
C LEU A 16 24.18 -20.82 -23.09
N PRO A 17 24.73 -22.01 -22.76
CA PRO A 17 25.51 -22.76 -23.73
C PRO A 17 24.67 -23.00 -24.99
N ALA A 18 25.24 -22.66 -26.14
CA ALA A 18 24.55 -22.64 -27.44
C ALA A 18 24.09 -24.03 -27.96
N SER A 19 24.33 -25.10 -27.20
CA SER A 19 23.92 -26.47 -27.50
C SER A 19 23.08 -27.09 -26.38
N ALA A 20 22.14 -26.32 -25.80
CA ALA A 20 21.32 -26.80 -24.72
C ALA A 20 20.27 -27.83 -25.19
N ASN A 21 20.30 -29.03 -24.62
CA ASN A 21 19.19 -29.97 -24.71
C ASN A 21 18.03 -29.40 -23.89
N THR A 22 17.05 -28.82 -24.59
CA THR A 22 15.87 -28.23 -23.97
C THR A 22 14.76 -29.25 -23.89
N THR A 23 14.28 -29.55 -22.68
CA THR A 23 13.14 -30.42 -22.43
C THR A 23 11.96 -29.57 -21.94
N LEU A 24 10.88 -29.57 -22.72
CA LEU A 24 9.59 -29.03 -22.30
C LEU A 24 8.89 -30.05 -21.41
N VAL A 25 8.44 -29.64 -20.22
CA VAL A 25 7.79 -30.52 -19.25
C VAL A 25 6.43 -29.96 -18.85
N THR A 26 5.43 -30.82 -18.81
CA THR A 26 4.02 -30.50 -18.49
C THR A 26 3.52 -31.27 -17.28
N THR A 27 4.22 -32.33 -16.86
CA THR A 27 3.85 -33.14 -15.70
C THR A 27 4.98 -33.29 -14.69
N TRP A 28 4.64 -33.63 -13.44
CA TRP A 28 5.63 -33.91 -12.40
C TRP A 28 6.60 -35.05 -12.76
N THR A 29 6.09 -36.10 -13.41
CA THR A 29 6.89 -37.25 -13.85
C THR A 29 7.95 -36.81 -14.87
N GLU A 30 7.58 -35.94 -15.81
CA GLU A 30 8.48 -35.38 -16.80
C GLU A 30 9.53 -34.46 -16.16
N VAL A 31 9.14 -33.60 -15.21
CA VAL A 31 10.09 -32.77 -14.45
C VAL A 31 11.13 -33.63 -13.74
N LYS A 32 10.69 -34.67 -13.00
CA LYS A 32 11.62 -35.58 -12.32
C LYS A 32 12.56 -36.29 -13.29
N ALA A 33 12.02 -36.85 -14.38
CA ALA A 33 12.83 -37.54 -15.38
C ALA A 33 13.89 -36.61 -16.00
N ALA A 34 13.53 -35.36 -16.29
CA ALA A 34 14.44 -34.37 -16.86
C ALA A 34 15.57 -33.99 -15.89
N PHE A 35 15.27 -33.83 -14.59
CA PHE A 35 16.30 -33.58 -13.57
C PHE A 35 17.21 -34.79 -13.37
N THR A 36 16.65 -36.00 -13.31
CA THR A 36 17.43 -37.25 -13.13
C THR A 36 18.35 -37.56 -14.32
N ALA A 37 17.92 -37.23 -15.54
CA ALA A 37 18.70 -37.47 -16.76
C ALA A 37 19.83 -36.44 -16.98
N ALA A 38 19.86 -35.36 -16.20
CA ALA A 38 20.83 -34.28 -16.38
C ALA A 38 22.27 -34.76 -16.11
N SER A 39 23.19 -34.40 -17.01
CA SER A 39 24.62 -34.66 -16.85
C SER A 39 25.44 -33.53 -17.50
N GLY A 40 26.60 -33.21 -16.93
CA GLY A 40 27.44 -32.11 -17.43
C GLY A 40 26.69 -30.77 -17.51
N VAL A 41 27.03 -29.93 -18.48
CA VAL A 41 26.42 -28.59 -18.67
C VAL A 41 25.35 -28.59 -19.78
N GLY A 42 24.43 -27.62 -19.74
CA GLY A 42 23.48 -27.38 -20.84
C GLY A 42 22.14 -28.12 -20.76
N ASN A 43 21.77 -28.64 -19.58
CA ASN A 43 20.46 -29.28 -19.35
C ASN A 43 19.41 -28.18 -19.08
N VAL A 44 18.51 -27.91 -20.01
CA VAL A 44 17.46 -26.89 -19.85
C VAL A 44 16.09 -27.55 -19.68
N VAL A 45 15.42 -27.28 -18.56
CA VAL A 45 14.08 -27.76 -18.25
C VAL A 45 13.12 -26.57 -18.31
N THR A 46 12.20 -26.56 -19.27
CA THR A 46 11.23 -25.47 -19.43
C THR A 46 9.83 -25.94 -19.06
N LEU A 47 9.16 -25.23 -18.16
CA LEU A 47 7.77 -25.53 -17.80
C LEU A 47 6.82 -25.16 -18.94
N GLY A 48 5.93 -26.08 -19.29
CA GLY A 48 4.83 -25.86 -20.22
C GLY A 48 3.48 -25.65 -19.54
N GLU A 49 3.35 -25.97 -18.25
CA GLU A 49 2.13 -25.84 -17.45
C GLU A 49 2.45 -25.60 -15.97
N ASN A 50 1.42 -25.31 -15.15
CA ASN A 50 1.55 -25.30 -13.70
C ASN A 50 1.68 -26.73 -13.17
N ILE A 51 2.78 -27.04 -12.49
CA ILE A 51 3.10 -28.37 -12.01
C ILE A 51 3.21 -28.38 -10.48
N ALA A 52 2.46 -29.27 -9.83
CA ALA A 52 2.63 -29.55 -8.41
C ALA A 52 3.25 -30.94 -8.24
N GLY A 53 4.41 -30.99 -7.59
CA GLY A 53 4.95 -32.22 -7.04
C GLY A 53 4.05 -32.75 -5.91
N PRO A 54 4.18 -34.04 -5.56
CA PRO A 54 3.41 -34.64 -4.49
C PRO A 54 3.72 -33.94 -3.16
N GLU A 55 2.73 -33.93 -2.27
CA GLU A 55 2.92 -33.43 -0.91
C GLU A 55 3.96 -34.24 -0.13
N SER A 56 4.12 -35.52 -0.50
CA SER A 56 5.10 -36.48 0.02
C SER A 56 5.99 -37.04 -1.09
N GLY A 57 7.29 -36.72 -1.10
CA GLY A 57 8.22 -37.23 -2.11
C GLY A 57 9.68 -36.80 -1.90
N GLU A 58 10.61 -37.39 -2.66
CA GLU A 58 12.06 -37.18 -2.53
C GLU A 58 12.58 -35.80 -2.99
N GLY A 59 11.68 -34.90 -3.42
CA GLY A 59 12.05 -33.62 -4.04
C GLY A 59 12.64 -33.78 -5.45
N LEU A 60 13.39 -32.77 -5.89
CA LEU A 60 14.21 -32.81 -7.11
C LEU A 60 15.69 -32.87 -6.75
N VAL A 61 16.51 -33.48 -7.59
CA VAL A 61 17.96 -33.57 -7.38
C VAL A 61 18.67 -33.10 -8.65
N VAL A 62 19.61 -32.18 -8.51
CA VAL A 62 20.59 -31.86 -9.54
C VAL A 62 21.76 -32.86 -9.40
N PRO A 63 22.01 -33.75 -10.38
CA PRO A 63 23.06 -34.75 -10.29
C PRO A 63 24.46 -34.15 -10.07
N ALA A 64 25.36 -34.92 -9.46
CA ALA A 64 26.73 -34.48 -9.20
C ALA A 64 27.45 -34.11 -10.50
N GLY A 65 28.08 -32.92 -10.54
CA GLY A 65 28.76 -32.42 -11.74
C GLY A 65 27.83 -31.90 -12.85
N ALA A 66 26.52 -31.85 -12.62
CA ALA A 66 25.55 -31.34 -13.58
C ALA A 66 25.15 -29.88 -13.31
N THR A 67 24.91 -29.13 -14.39
CA THR A 67 24.21 -27.84 -14.37
C THR A 67 22.82 -28.02 -14.98
N VAL A 68 21.78 -27.68 -14.20
CA VAL A 68 20.37 -27.68 -14.66
C VAL A 68 19.86 -26.24 -14.68
N SER A 69 19.29 -25.83 -15.82
CA SER A 69 18.61 -24.55 -16.01
C SER A 69 17.10 -24.75 -16.03
N LEU A 70 16.42 -24.39 -14.95
CA LEU A 70 14.97 -24.40 -14.81
C LEU A 70 14.40 -23.07 -15.31
N ASN A 71 13.76 -23.09 -16.48
CA ASN A 71 12.98 -21.97 -17.01
C ASN A 71 11.51 -22.13 -16.61
N LEU A 72 10.99 -21.18 -15.82
CA LEU A 72 9.63 -21.21 -15.30
C LEU A 72 8.56 -20.89 -16.36
N GLY A 73 8.90 -20.24 -17.47
CA GLY A 73 8.02 -20.11 -18.65
C GLY A 73 6.67 -19.40 -18.43
N GLY A 74 6.46 -18.71 -17.31
CA GLY A 74 5.20 -18.09 -16.88
C GLY A 74 4.38 -18.95 -15.92
N TYR A 75 4.83 -20.17 -15.61
CA TYR A 75 4.10 -21.17 -14.84
C TYR A 75 4.65 -21.35 -13.42
N SER A 76 3.91 -22.12 -12.62
CA SER A 76 4.24 -22.40 -11.23
C SER A 76 4.73 -23.83 -11.05
N LEU A 77 5.84 -24.02 -10.34
CA LEU A 77 6.33 -25.32 -9.87
C LEU A 77 6.31 -25.36 -8.34
N SER A 78 5.67 -26.37 -7.75
CA SER A 78 5.74 -26.64 -6.31
C SER A 78 6.47 -27.94 -6.05
N VAL A 79 7.48 -27.92 -5.18
CA VAL A 79 8.31 -29.08 -4.83
C VAL A 79 8.47 -29.18 -3.32
N THR A 80 8.24 -30.38 -2.80
CA THR A 80 8.42 -30.72 -1.39
C THR A 80 9.34 -31.92 -1.29
N GLY A 81 10.38 -31.80 -0.46
CA GLY A 81 11.22 -32.91 -0.04
C GLY A 81 10.65 -33.61 1.18
N GLU A 82 10.94 -34.89 1.32
CA GLU A 82 10.68 -35.76 2.47
C GLU A 82 11.91 -36.62 2.79
N HIS A 83 11.87 -37.35 3.90
CA HIS A 83 12.96 -38.26 4.30
C HIS A 83 14.34 -37.59 4.29
N GLN A 84 14.41 -36.39 4.87
CA GLN A 84 15.64 -35.62 4.97
C GLN A 84 16.18 -35.13 3.62
N ASN A 85 15.28 -34.96 2.64
CA ASN A 85 15.60 -34.33 1.36
C ASN A 85 15.17 -32.85 1.30
N PRO A 86 15.88 -32.03 0.50
CA PRO A 86 15.48 -30.67 0.15
C PRO A 86 14.28 -30.67 -0.79
N GLY A 87 13.67 -29.49 -0.98
CA GLY A 87 12.75 -29.31 -2.10
C GLY A 87 13.49 -29.53 -3.43
N ILE A 88 14.62 -28.85 -3.61
CA ILE A 88 15.54 -29.08 -4.72
C ILE A 88 16.96 -29.25 -4.18
N ALA A 89 17.52 -30.45 -4.31
CA ALA A 89 18.87 -30.77 -3.86
C ALA A 89 19.91 -30.28 -4.88
N VAL A 90 20.84 -29.46 -4.40
CA VAL A 90 21.98 -28.94 -5.18
C VAL A 90 23.24 -29.21 -4.39
N GLY A 91 23.93 -30.31 -4.70
CA GLY A 91 25.16 -30.73 -4.02
C GLY A 91 26.38 -29.89 -4.42
N PRO A 92 27.54 -30.05 -3.74
CA PRO A 92 28.68 -29.14 -3.83
C PRO A 92 29.35 -29.04 -5.21
N THR A 93 29.16 -30.05 -6.08
CA THR A 93 29.68 -30.06 -7.46
C THR A 93 28.59 -29.78 -8.50
N SER A 94 27.38 -29.44 -8.07
CA SER A 94 26.20 -29.24 -8.91
C SER A 94 25.82 -27.77 -9.00
N GLU A 95 25.13 -27.40 -10.06
CA GLU A 95 24.64 -26.05 -10.29
C GLU A 95 23.16 -26.03 -10.71
N LEU A 96 22.39 -25.16 -10.08
CA LEU A 96 21.01 -24.87 -10.46
C LEU A 96 20.90 -23.41 -10.92
N LEU A 97 20.41 -23.21 -12.14
CA LEU A 97 20.00 -21.92 -12.66
C LEU A 97 18.48 -21.85 -12.71
N ILE A 98 17.88 -20.80 -12.16
CA ILE A 98 16.43 -20.55 -12.21
C ILE A 98 16.18 -19.25 -12.99
N ASP A 99 15.35 -19.30 -14.01
CA ASP A 99 15.09 -18.18 -14.92
C ASP A 99 13.62 -18.15 -15.41
N GLY A 100 13.25 -17.06 -16.06
CA GLY A 100 11.93 -16.85 -16.67
C GLY A 100 10.86 -16.34 -15.69
N PRO A 101 9.74 -15.79 -16.20
CA PRO A 101 8.59 -15.43 -15.37
C PRO A 101 7.93 -16.69 -14.79
N GLY A 102 7.21 -16.58 -13.68
CA GLY A 102 6.54 -17.71 -13.04
C GLY A 102 6.87 -17.84 -11.55
N ASN A 103 6.45 -18.93 -10.92
CA ASN A 103 6.61 -19.14 -9.48
C ASN A 103 7.32 -20.47 -9.18
N LEU A 104 8.28 -20.47 -8.27
CA LEU A 104 8.86 -21.69 -7.70
C LEU A 104 8.61 -21.71 -6.20
N LYS A 105 7.91 -22.73 -5.72
CA LYS A 105 7.78 -23.03 -4.30
C LYS A 105 8.59 -24.26 -3.96
N ALA A 106 9.64 -24.12 -3.17
CA ALA A 106 10.50 -25.22 -2.74
C ALA A 106 10.46 -25.38 -1.22
N ARG A 107 10.21 -26.59 -0.73
CA ARG A 107 10.10 -26.90 0.71
C ARG A 107 11.00 -28.07 1.07
N GLY A 108 11.94 -27.83 1.98
CA GLY A 108 12.77 -28.88 2.57
C GLY A 108 12.08 -29.63 3.69
N SER A 109 12.50 -30.86 3.92
CA SER A 109 12.11 -31.64 5.10
C SER A 109 13.08 -31.43 6.27
N TYR A 110 13.00 -32.28 7.30
CA TYR A 110 13.88 -32.26 8.45
C TYR A 110 15.36 -32.21 8.03
N GLY A 111 16.15 -31.28 8.58
CA GLY A 111 17.56 -31.20 8.25
C GLY A 111 17.90 -30.64 6.87
N SER A 112 16.92 -30.17 6.08
CA SER A 112 17.13 -29.95 4.64
C SER A 112 16.64 -28.60 4.14
N ALA A 113 17.37 -28.04 3.18
CA ALA A 113 17.08 -26.72 2.64
C ALA A 113 15.81 -26.72 1.77
N GLY A 114 15.23 -25.53 1.55
CA GLY A 114 14.25 -25.38 0.47
C GLY A 114 14.91 -25.68 -0.87
N ILE A 115 16.03 -25.02 -1.13
CA ILE A 115 16.91 -25.24 -2.30
C ILE A 115 18.35 -25.34 -1.81
N GLY A 116 19.04 -26.45 -2.05
CA GLY A 116 20.45 -26.63 -1.69
C GLY A 116 20.73 -27.95 -0.99
N GLY A 117 21.40 -27.91 0.16
CA GLY A 117 21.89 -29.10 0.87
C GLY A 117 20.79 -29.90 1.57
N SER A 118 20.97 -31.22 1.63
CA SER A 118 20.13 -32.15 2.39
C SER A 118 20.71 -32.44 3.78
N MET A 119 20.02 -33.16 4.64
CA MET A 119 20.61 -33.57 5.92
C MET A 119 21.78 -34.55 5.74
N VAL A 120 21.74 -35.37 4.68
CA VAL A 120 22.72 -36.43 4.40
C VAL A 120 23.91 -35.87 3.60
N ASN A 121 23.64 -34.91 2.72
CA ASN A 121 24.63 -34.20 1.91
C ASN A 121 24.45 -32.69 2.13
N PRO A 122 24.98 -32.14 3.24
CA PRO A 122 24.56 -30.84 3.73
C PRO A 122 25.23 -29.67 3.02
N SER A 123 26.36 -29.85 2.35
CA SER A 123 26.99 -28.77 1.58
C SER A 123 26.22 -28.48 0.29
N ALA A 124 25.89 -27.21 0.07
CA ALA A 124 25.25 -26.74 -1.15
C ALA A 124 26.26 -26.45 -2.27
N GLY A 125 25.82 -26.61 -3.51
CA GLY A 125 26.54 -26.21 -4.72
C GLY A 125 26.33 -24.75 -5.11
N THR A 126 26.25 -24.51 -6.41
CA THR A 126 25.98 -23.17 -6.96
C THR A 126 24.50 -23.01 -7.29
N ILE A 127 23.85 -21.99 -6.75
CA ILE A 127 22.44 -21.67 -6.98
C ILE A 127 22.38 -20.27 -7.57
N ARG A 128 21.87 -20.15 -8.80
CA ARG A 128 21.73 -18.90 -9.53
C ARG A 128 20.26 -18.60 -9.82
N ILE A 129 19.80 -17.42 -9.40
CA ILE A 129 18.43 -16.96 -9.65
C ILE A 129 18.50 -15.73 -10.54
N LEU A 130 17.99 -15.84 -11.77
CA LEU A 130 17.95 -14.76 -12.76
C LEU A 130 16.59 -14.05 -12.78
N GLY A 131 15.51 -14.75 -12.45
CA GLY A 131 14.14 -14.23 -12.53
C GLY A 131 13.12 -15.12 -11.82
N GLY A 132 11.84 -14.74 -11.95
CA GLY A 132 10.70 -15.45 -11.35
C GLY A 132 10.40 -15.04 -9.90
N THR A 133 9.36 -15.65 -9.33
CA THR A 133 8.99 -15.52 -7.91
C THR A 133 9.36 -16.80 -7.18
N ILE A 134 10.38 -16.75 -6.34
CA ILE A 134 10.94 -17.91 -5.65
C ILE A 134 10.55 -17.83 -4.18
N ASP A 135 9.93 -18.90 -3.67
CA ASP A 135 9.59 -19.09 -2.28
C ASP A 135 10.24 -20.39 -1.80
N ALA A 136 11.38 -20.28 -1.10
CA ALA A 136 12.17 -21.39 -0.61
C ALA A 136 12.20 -21.41 0.93
N ALA A 137 11.80 -22.51 1.54
CA ALA A 137 11.82 -22.65 3.00
C ALA A 137 12.34 -24.00 3.43
N ALA A 138 13.17 -24.00 4.47
CA ALA A 138 13.48 -25.20 5.25
C ALA A 138 12.26 -25.61 6.10
N SER A 139 12.26 -26.85 6.60
CA SER A 139 11.21 -27.33 7.51
C SER A 139 11.13 -26.49 8.78
N SER A 140 9.91 -26.12 9.18
CA SER A 140 9.59 -25.32 10.37
C SER A 140 9.27 -26.15 11.62
N LYS A 141 9.32 -27.48 11.53
CA LYS A 141 9.09 -28.35 12.69
C LYS A 141 10.23 -28.15 13.69
N ASN A 142 9.93 -28.24 14.97
CA ASN A 142 10.77 -27.91 16.14
C ASN A 142 11.99 -28.84 16.31
N ASP A 143 12.50 -29.35 15.21
CA ASP A 143 13.35 -30.51 15.15
C ASP A 143 14.79 -30.02 14.96
N PHE A 144 15.72 -30.57 15.75
CA PHE A 144 17.13 -30.21 15.80
C PHE A 144 17.83 -30.57 14.48
N GLY A 145 18.13 -29.59 13.62
CA GLY A 145 18.79 -29.83 12.32
C GLY A 145 18.66 -28.65 11.36
N GLY A 146 19.01 -27.44 11.79
CA GLY A 146 18.71 -26.20 11.04
C GLY A 146 19.25 -26.18 9.62
N ALA A 147 18.39 -26.08 8.62
CA ALA A 147 18.82 -25.87 7.23
C ALA A 147 18.49 -24.45 6.77
N ALA A 148 19.21 -23.99 5.74
CA ALA A 148 18.93 -22.70 5.13
C ALA A 148 17.65 -22.76 4.27
N GLY A 149 16.98 -21.61 4.08
CA GLY A 149 15.93 -21.52 3.06
C GLY A 149 16.50 -21.80 1.67
N ILE A 150 17.60 -21.12 1.36
CA ILE A 150 18.46 -21.35 0.18
C ILE A 150 19.91 -21.48 0.63
N GLY A 151 20.56 -22.60 0.31
CA GLY A 151 21.95 -22.87 0.68
C GLY A 151 22.09 -24.17 1.47
N GLY A 152 22.85 -24.15 2.55
CA GLY A 152 23.28 -25.37 3.26
C GLY A 152 22.16 -26.15 3.95
N GLY A 153 22.30 -27.47 4.00
CA GLY A 153 21.51 -28.38 4.83
C GLY A 153 21.92 -28.33 6.30
N GLY A 154 21.13 -28.95 7.18
CA GLY A 154 21.36 -28.96 8.61
C GLY A 154 22.25 -30.09 9.11
N TYR A 155 22.65 -30.00 10.37
CA TYR A 155 23.51 -30.96 11.03
C TYR A 155 22.80 -32.30 11.28
N ALA A 156 23.50 -33.41 10.98
CA ALA A 156 23.10 -34.75 11.37
C ALA A 156 24.15 -35.36 12.30
N SER A 157 23.78 -35.65 13.55
CA SER A 157 24.65 -36.24 14.57
C SER A 157 25.33 -37.53 14.10
N ASP A 158 24.62 -38.29 13.27
CA ASP A 158 25.04 -39.60 12.78
C ASP A 158 26.08 -39.49 11.65
N TYR A 159 26.17 -38.33 10.98
CA TYR A 159 27.03 -38.14 9.80
C TYR A 159 28.26 -37.27 10.05
N ARG A 160 28.30 -36.43 11.10
CA ARG A 160 29.43 -35.51 11.41
C ARG A 160 29.85 -34.61 10.23
N VAL A 161 28.94 -34.31 9.31
CA VAL A 161 29.17 -33.41 8.17
C VAL A 161 28.38 -32.11 8.39
N TYR A 162 28.99 -30.99 8.02
CA TYR A 162 28.46 -29.64 8.21
C TYR A 162 27.98 -29.06 6.88
N GLY A 163 26.86 -28.33 6.91
CA GLY A 163 26.21 -27.85 5.69
C GLY A 163 26.71 -26.51 5.18
N ASP A 164 27.81 -26.52 4.46
CA ASP A 164 28.35 -25.31 3.83
C ASP A 164 27.32 -24.64 2.90
N GLY A 165 27.24 -23.32 2.96
CA GLY A 165 26.20 -22.55 2.28
C GLY A 165 26.32 -22.49 0.76
N GLY A 166 27.45 -22.95 0.20
CA GLY A 166 27.72 -22.91 -1.24
C GLY A 166 27.81 -21.49 -1.79
N ILE A 167 27.54 -21.36 -3.10
CA ILE A 167 27.46 -20.07 -3.80
C ILE A 167 26.00 -19.80 -4.12
N VAL A 168 25.45 -18.70 -3.63
CA VAL A 168 24.11 -18.22 -3.99
C VAL A 168 24.24 -16.88 -4.71
N GLU A 169 23.82 -16.84 -5.97
CA GLU A 169 23.83 -15.64 -6.79
C GLU A 169 22.41 -15.26 -7.24
N ILE A 170 21.98 -14.04 -6.92
CA ILE A 170 20.66 -13.51 -7.28
C ILE A 170 20.86 -12.28 -8.15
N ARG A 171 20.39 -12.33 -9.39
CA ARG A 171 20.49 -11.22 -10.37
C ARG A 171 19.15 -10.51 -10.59
N GLY A 172 18.03 -11.16 -10.27
CA GLY A 172 16.69 -10.66 -10.55
C GLY A 172 15.59 -11.51 -9.90
N GLY A 173 14.34 -11.15 -10.16
CA GLY A 173 13.16 -11.84 -9.60
C GLY A 173 12.75 -11.37 -8.21
N VAL A 174 11.77 -12.04 -7.62
CA VAL A 174 11.30 -11.86 -6.25
C VAL A 174 11.64 -13.12 -5.46
N VAL A 175 12.57 -13.03 -4.51
CA VAL A 175 13.07 -14.19 -3.75
C VAL A 175 12.66 -14.05 -2.29
N THR A 176 11.94 -15.03 -1.77
CA THR A 176 11.64 -15.20 -0.35
C THR A 176 12.30 -16.48 0.14
N ALA A 177 13.16 -16.35 1.14
CA ALA A 177 13.90 -17.47 1.72
C ALA A 177 13.74 -17.51 3.24
N GLN A 178 13.34 -18.67 3.77
CA GLN A 178 13.14 -18.88 5.22
C GLN A 178 13.97 -20.04 5.74
N GLY A 179 14.88 -19.75 6.67
CA GLY A 179 15.69 -20.74 7.37
C GLY A 179 14.93 -21.48 8.47
N GLY A 180 15.34 -22.72 8.73
CA GLY A 180 14.90 -23.51 9.89
C GLY A 180 15.70 -23.14 11.15
N THR A 181 15.34 -23.72 12.30
CA THR A 181 16.04 -23.49 13.59
C THR A 181 17.55 -23.69 13.47
N GLY A 182 18.37 -22.64 13.51
CA GLY A 182 19.84 -22.71 13.37
C GLY A 182 20.38 -22.43 11.95
N GLY A 183 19.51 -22.38 10.94
CA GLY A 183 19.87 -22.13 9.53
C GLY A 183 19.49 -20.73 9.04
N ALA A 184 20.29 -20.18 8.13
CA ALA A 184 20.10 -18.85 7.58
C ALA A 184 18.88 -18.78 6.63
N GLY A 185 18.34 -17.58 6.40
CA GLY A 185 17.37 -17.39 5.31
C GLY A 185 18.01 -17.77 3.97
N ILE A 186 19.13 -17.11 3.67
CA ILE A 186 20.05 -17.47 2.57
C ILE A 186 21.44 -17.58 3.15
N GLY A 187 22.10 -18.72 2.92
CA GLY A 187 23.47 -18.96 3.38
C GLY A 187 23.68 -20.35 3.96
N ALA A 188 24.37 -20.43 5.10
CA ALA A 188 24.72 -21.70 5.72
C ALA A 188 23.55 -22.35 6.46
N GLY A 189 23.52 -23.68 6.47
CA GLY A 189 22.74 -24.44 7.46
C GLY A 189 23.49 -24.53 8.79
N GLU A 190 22.84 -24.99 9.84
CA GLU A 190 23.38 -25.16 11.20
C GLU A 190 24.75 -25.84 11.17
N LEU A 191 25.73 -25.21 11.82
CA LEU A 191 27.14 -25.60 11.82
C LEU A 191 27.83 -25.57 10.43
N GLY A 192 27.18 -25.08 9.38
CA GLY A 192 27.76 -24.88 8.06
C GLY A 192 28.73 -23.71 7.98
N THR A 193 29.63 -23.70 7.00
CA THR A 193 30.65 -22.65 6.86
C THR A 193 30.61 -21.96 5.50
N ASN A 194 31.28 -20.80 5.41
CA ASN A 194 31.72 -20.12 4.18
C ASN A 194 30.66 -19.90 3.07
N PRO A 195 29.44 -19.39 3.37
CA PRO A 195 28.52 -19.01 2.30
C PRO A 195 29.12 -17.85 1.47
N THR A 196 29.00 -17.95 0.15
CA THR A 196 29.24 -16.82 -0.77
C THR A 196 27.91 -16.37 -1.34
N ILE A 197 27.44 -15.20 -0.90
CA ILE A 197 26.15 -14.63 -1.31
C ILE A 197 26.43 -13.40 -2.16
N ILE A 198 25.95 -13.42 -3.40
CA ILE A 198 26.08 -12.31 -4.36
C ILE A 198 24.69 -11.90 -4.81
N ILE A 199 24.29 -10.66 -4.56
CA ILE A 199 23.00 -10.12 -4.99
C ILE A 199 23.27 -8.91 -5.87
N SER A 200 22.97 -8.99 -7.17
CA SER A 200 23.14 -7.87 -8.10
C SER A 200 21.83 -7.22 -8.54
N GLY A 201 20.68 -7.81 -8.21
CA GLY A 201 19.36 -7.27 -8.53
C GLY A 201 18.21 -8.10 -7.96
N GLY A 202 16.97 -7.71 -8.26
CA GLY A 202 15.75 -8.34 -7.74
C GLY A 202 15.31 -7.83 -6.37
N ALA A 203 14.17 -8.36 -5.90
CA ALA A 203 13.63 -8.11 -4.57
C ALA A 203 13.84 -9.35 -3.69
N VAL A 204 14.68 -9.25 -2.67
CA VAL A 204 15.11 -10.39 -1.84
C VAL A 204 14.65 -10.20 -0.40
N THR A 205 13.81 -11.09 0.10
CA THR A 205 13.47 -11.21 1.51
C THR A 205 14.08 -12.48 2.08
N ALA A 206 14.96 -12.35 3.06
CA ALA A 206 15.62 -13.48 3.70
C ALA A 206 15.41 -13.43 5.21
N THR A 207 14.80 -14.49 5.77
CA THR A 207 14.47 -14.59 7.19
C THR A 207 15.23 -15.76 7.81
N GLY A 208 16.10 -15.45 8.77
CA GLY A 208 16.84 -16.45 9.54
C GLY A 208 15.95 -17.20 10.52
N GLY A 209 16.26 -18.48 10.75
CA GLY A 209 15.68 -19.22 11.87
C GLY A 209 16.34 -18.86 13.20
N TYR A 210 15.91 -19.50 14.29
CA TYR A 210 16.48 -19.28 15.62
C TYR A 210 18.01 -19.38 15.60
N ALA A 211 18.71 -18.41 16.17
CA ALA A 211 20.18 -18.27 16.23
C ALA A 211 20.91 -18.06 14.89
N ALA A 212 20.21 -17.78 13.79
CA ALA A 212 20.80 -17.64 12.46
C ALA A 212 20.47 -16.30 11.77
N ALA A 213 21.30 -15.94 10.80
CA ALA A 213 21.16 -14.69 10.07
C ALA A 213 20.04 -14.73 9.01
N GLY A 214 19.50 -13.56 8.65
CA GLY A 214 18.68 -13.43 7.44
C GLY A 214 19.51 -13.78 6.20
N LEU A 215 20.59 -13.00 5.99
CA LEU A 215 21.61 -13.27 4.98
C LEU A 215 22.96 -13.56 5.67
N GLY A 216 23.51 -14.74 5.45
CA GLY A 216 24.87 -15.08 5.90
C GLY A 216 24.95 -16.35 6.72
N GLY A 217 25.42 -16.22 7.96
CA GLY A 217 25.84 -17.35 8.79
C GLY A 217 24.73 -18.05 9.57
N SER A 218 25.00 -19.30 9.89
CA SER A 218 24.25 -20.18 10.79
C SER A 218 24.76 -20.10 12.24
N SER A 219 24.07 -20.77 13.15
CA SER A 219 24.54 -20.93 14.54
C SER A 219 25.86 -21.72 14.61
N GLN A 220 26.80 -21.25 15.45
CA GLN A 220 28.01 -21.90 15.96
C GLN A 220 29.20 -22.10 14.98
N THR A 221 29.21 -21.47 13.80
CA THR A 221 30.27 -21.73 12.78
C THR A 221 30.74 -20.53 11.96
N SER A 222 31.79 -20.75 11.14
CA SER A 222 32.69 -19.79 10.48
C SER A 222 32.05 -18.83 9.46
N GLY A 223 32.67 -17.65 9.35
CA GLY A 223 32.24 -16.55 8.49
C GLY A 223 32.26 -16.86 6.99
N GLY A 224 31.67 -15.95 6.21
CA GLY A 224 31.57 -16.00 4.75
C GLY A 224 31.52 -14.59 4.15
N VAL A 225 31.12 -14.50 2.88
CA VAL A 225 31.09 -13.24 2.12
C VAL A 225 29.67 -12.93 1.70
N VAL A 226 29.22 -11.71 1.99
CA VAL A 226 27.99 -11.14 1.45
C VAL A 226 28.35 -9.92 0.62
N SER A 227 28.04 -9.99 -0.68
CA SER A 227 28.27 -8.92 -1.65
C SER A 227 26.94 -8.51 -2.28
N ILE A 228 26.44 -7.34 -1.89
CA ILE A 228 25.24 -6.73 -2.47
C ILE A 228 25.70 -5.66 -3.46
N LEU A 229 25.46 -5.90 -4.73
CA LEU A 229 25.83 -5.05 -5.86
C LEU A 229 24.62 -4.30 -6.46
N GLY A 230 23.40 -4.55 -5.96
CA GLY A 230 22.16 -3.93 -6.41
C GLY A 230 20.90 -4.66 -5.87
N GLY A 231 19.72 -4.15 -6.21
CA GLY A 231 18.42 -4.74 -5.83
C GLY A 231 17.74 -4.09 -4.60
N GLU A 232 16.61 -4.68 -4.20
CA GLU A 232 15.86 -4.36 -2.97
C GLU A 232 15.97 -5.53 -1.99
N ILE A 233 16.67 -5.34 -0.87
CA ILE A 233 16.99 -6.39 0.09
C ILE A 233 16.28 -6.11 1.41
N ASN A 234 15.57 -7.11 1.93
CA ASN A 234 14.98 -7.13 3.25
C ASN A 234 15.48 -8.35 4.03
N ALA A 235 16.50 -8.16 4.87
CA ALA A 235 17.14 -9.21 5.63
C ALA A 235 16.70 -9.16 7.11
N ILE A 236 16.10 -10.25 7.59
CA ILE A 236 15.48 -10.32 8.93
C ILE A 236 16.19 -11.42 9.73
N ALA A 237 16.77 -11.03 10.85
CA ALA A 237 17.38 -11.96 11.79
C ALA A 237 16.35 -12.89 12.44
N GLY A 238 16.73 -14.14 12.71
CA GLY A 238 16.09 -14.91 13.76
C GLY A 238 16.58 -14.47 15.16
N ALA A 239 15.94 -14.95 16.23
CA ALA A 239 16.38 -14.66 17.60
C ALA A 239 17.88 -14.97 17.76
N PHE A 240 18.68 -14.10 18.39
CA PHE A 240 20.14 -14.21 18.51
C PHE A 240 20.96 -14.05 17.22
N GLY A 241 20.35 -14.08 16.04
CA GLY A 241 21.00 -13.87 14.74
C GLY A 241 21.19 -12.39 14.37
N ALA A 242 21.99 -12.14 13.33
CA ALA A 242 22.09 -10.84 12.67
C ALA A 242 21.13 -10.72 11.47
N GLY A 243 20.77 -9.51 11.05
CA GLY A 243 20.00 -9.34 9.81
C GLY A 243 20.83 -9.77 8.60
N ILE A 244 21.99 -9.13 8.44
CA ILE A 244 23.05 -9.50 7.50
C ILE A 244 24.33 -9.74 8.28
N GLY A 245 24.91 -10.92 8.16
CA GLY A 245 26.15 -11.27 8.85
C GLY A 245 26.06 -12.62 9.53
N SER A 246 26.61 -12.75 10.73
CA SER A 246 26.82 -14.06 11.35
C SER A 246 25.62 -14.57 12.15
N GLY A 247 25.62 -15.87 12.47
CA GLY A 247 24.76 -16.48 13.48
C GLY A 247 25.43 -16.51 14.87
N ASN A 248 24.74 -17.07 15.87
CA ASN A 248 25.21 -17.07 17.26
C ASN A 248 26.54 -17.83 17.40
N ILE A 249 27.53 -17.28 18.12
CA ILE A 249 28.85 -17.92 18.36
C ILE A 249 29.61 -18.22 17.05
N SER A 250 29.76 -17.22 16.19
CA SER A 250 30.34 -17.35 14.84
C SER A 250 31.46 -16.34 14.59
N PRO A 251 32.57 -16.72 13.93
CA PRO A 251 33.60 -15.82 13.41
C PRO A 251 33.08 -14.64 12.56
N PRO A 252 33.90 -13.58 12.35
CA PRO A 252 33.46 -12.38 11.63
C PRO A 252 33.23 -12.66 10.12
N MET A 253 32.30 -11.92 9.52
CA MET A 253 32.02 -11.95 8.07
C MET A 253 32.54 -10.71 7.35
N THR A 254 32.75 -10.82 6.05
CA THR A 254 32.99 -9.66 5.18
C THR A 254 31.70 -9.29 4.49
N ILE A 255 31.25 -8.04 4.66
CA ILE A 255 30.01 -7.54 4.10
C ILE A 255 30.32 -6.32 3.23
N THR A 256 29.98 -6.42 1.95
CA THR A 256 30.09 -5.32 1.00
C THR A 256 28.71 -5.00 0.44
N ILE A 257 28.28 -3.75 0.58
CA ILE A 257 27.05 -3.23 -0.01
C ILE A 257 27.46 -2.14 -0.99
N ALA A 258 27.72 -2.49 -2.23
CA ALA A 258 28.19 -1.55 -3.25
C ALA A 258 27.06 -0.65 -3.79
N ALA A 259 25.85 -1.19 -3.97
CA ALA A 259 24.68 -0.44 -4.44
C ALA A 259 23.35 -1.09 -4.01
N GLY A 260 22.23 -0.42 -4.30
CA GLY A 260 20.87 -0.93 -4.06
C GLY A 260 20.28 -0.45 -2.73
N THR A 261 19.05 -0.89 -2.44
CA THR A 261 18.34 -0.55 -1.19
C THR A 261 18.36 -1.74 -0.26
N VAL A 262 18.95 -1.58 0.92
CA VAL A 262 19.08 -2.64 1.93
C VAL A 262 18.36 -2.23 3.21
N ARG A 263 17.42 -3.06 3.63
CA ARG A 263 16.80 -3.00 4.95
C ARG A 263 17.22 -4.23 5.74
N ALA A 264 18.03 -4.01 6.77
CA ALA A 264 18.48 -5.07 7.67
C ALA A 264 17.81 -4.91 9.03
N THR A 265 17.24 -5.98 9.56
CA THR A 265 16.59 -6.00 10.88
C THR A 265 17.30 -6.99 11.78
N GLY A 266 17.89 -6.49 12.88
CA GLY A 266 18.58 -7.30 13.88
C GLY A 266 17.61 -8.06 14.80
N SER A 267 18.17 -8.74 15.79
CA SER A 267 17.40 -9.46 16.81
C SER A 267 17.60 -8.86 18.20
N ASN A 268 16.99 -9.45 19.23
CA ASN A 268 17.18 -9.02 20.61
C ASN A 268 18.61 -9.21 21.13
N TYR A 269 19.48 -9.92 20.40
CA TYR A 269 20.87 -10.19 20.80
C TYR A 269 21.89 -10.11 19.65
N GLY A 270 21.47 -9.91 18.41
CA GLY A 270 22.35 -9.72 17.25
C GLY A 270 22.10 -8.41 16.51
N ALA A 271 23.13 -7.89 15.85
CA ALA A 271 23.07 -6.62 15.14
C ALA A 271 22.20 -6.68 13.87
N ALA A 272 21.77 -5.53 13.36
CA ALA A 272 21.13 -5.51 12.05
C ALA A 272 22.12 -5.91 10.95
N ILE A 273 23.33 -5.35 10.98
CA ILE A 273 24.43 -5.76 10.09
C ILE A 273 25.69 -6.02 10.94
N GLY A 274 26.24 -7.22 10.85
CA GLY A 274 27.46 -7.62 11.54
C GLY A 274 27.32 -8.92 12.33
N GLY A 275 27.60 -8.85 13.64
CA GLY A 275 27.67 -9.99 14.53
C GLY A 275 26.33 -10.31 15.20
N ALA A 276 26.03 -11.60 15.28
CA ALA A 276 25.02 -12.17 16.16
C ALA A 276 25.52 -12.29 17.61
N SER A 277 24.67 -12.80 18.52
CA SER A 277 25.00 -13.06 19.93
C SER A 277 26.36 -13.77 20.05
N GLN A 278 27.22 -13.30 20.97
CA GLN A 278 28.57 -13.86 21.20
C GLN A 278 29.48 -13.93 19.95
N SER A 279 29.13 -13.21 18.88
CA SER A 279 29.89 -13.17 17.63
C SER A 279 30.56 -11.80 17.43
N PRO A 280 31.82 -11.73 16.98
CA PRO A 280 32.46 -10.49 16.59
C PRO A 280 31.75 -9.80 15.43
N GLY A 281 32.17 -8.57 15.18
CA GLY A 281 31.66 -7.77 14.08
C GLY A 281 32.04 -8.21 12.69
N ALA A 282 31.48 -7.52 11.69
CA ALA A 282 31.91 -7.62 10.31
C ALA A 282 32.74 -6.39 9.89
N ASN A 283 33.66 -6.57 8.94
CA ASN A 283 34.13 -5.45 8.14
C ASN A 283 33.01 -5.07 7.17
N LEU A 284 32.63 -3.80 7.17
CA LEU A 284 31.52 -3.29 6.38
C LEU A 284 32.00 -2.16 5.47
N THR A 285 31.78 -2.36 4.17
CA THR A 285 31.97 -1.34 3.14
C THR A 285 30.63 -1.03 2.50
N ILE A 286 30.24 0.24 2.51
CA ILE A 286 29.02 0.74 1.86
C ILE A 286 29.45 1.69 0.73
N GLY A 287 29.11 1.32 -0.51
CA GLY A 287 29.40 2.10 -1.72
C GLY A 287 28.47 3.28 -1.90
N ALA A 288 28.84 4.21 -2.78
CA ALA A 288 28.13 5.48 -2.99
C ALA A 288 26.68 5.32 -3.44
N ASP A 289 26.38 4.26 -4.20
CA ASP A 289 25.06 3.99 -4.77
C ASP A 289 24.17 3.11 -3.87
N ALA A 290 24.60 2.87 -2.62
CA ALA A 290 23.87 2.06 -1.66
C ALA A 290 23.07 2.92 -0.69
N THR A 291 21.82 2.52 -0.44
CA THR A 291 20.98 3.05 0.64
C THR A 291 20.73 1.94 1.66
N VAL A 292 21.14 2.15 2.91
CA VAL A 292 21.10 1.13 3.98
C VAL A 292 20.29 1.62 5.17
N THR A 293 19.18 0.95 5.45
CA THR A 293 18.38 1.12 6.66
C THR A 293 18.68 0.00 7.64
N ALA A 294 19.28 0.32 8.79
CA ALA A 294 19.64 -0.66 9.82
C ALA A 294 18.71 -0.53 11.04
N ILE A 295 17.93 -1.58 11.34
CA ILE A 295 16.88 -1.55 12.37
C ILE A 295 17.30 -2.43 13.56
N ALA A 296 17.45 -1.81 14.73
CA ALA A 296 17.57 -2.50 16.01
C ALA A 296 16.17 -2.75 16.61
N VAL A 297 15.90 -3.97 17.06
CA VAL A 297 14.57 -4.39 17.54
C VAL A 297 14.38 -4.26 19.05
N ALA A 298 15.44 -3.96 19.81
CA ALA A 298 15.39 -3.78 21.27
C ALA A 298 16.34 -2.65 21.76
N PRO A 299 15.99 -1.95 22.86
CA PRO A 299 16.86 -0.95 23.46
C PRO A 299 18.22 -1.53 23.89
N GLY A 300 19.32 -0.90 23.49
CA GLY A 300 20.69 -1.36 23.78
C GLY A 300 21.30 -2.30 22.72
N MET A 301 20.52 -2.64 21.69
CA MET A 301 21.01 -3.43 20.55
C MET A 301 21.61 -2.57 19.45
N LEU A 302 22.57 -3.14 18.72
CA LEU A 302 23.37 -2.42 17.74
C LEU A 302 22.76 -2.48 16.34
N ALA A 303 22.67 -1.33 15.66
CA ALA A 303 22.38 -1.28 14.24
C ALA A 303 23.52 -1.92 13.42
N PHE A 304 24.75 -1.52 13.73
CA PHE A 304 25.98 -2.08 13.19
C PHE A 304 26.86 -2.49 14.35
N GLY A 305 27.35 -3.73 14.38
CA GLY A 305 28.00 -4.15 15.61
C GLY A 305 28.21 -5.64 15.78
N ARG A 306 28.91 -5.99 16.85
CA ARG A 306 28.90 -7.33 17.42
C ARG A 306 27.51 -7.62 18.03
N GLY A 307 27.23 -8.87 18.38
CA GLY A 307 26.06 -9.15 19.22
C GLY A 307 26.31 -8.85 20.69
N PHE A 308 25.27 -9.06 21.51
CA PHE A 308 25.29 -8.84 22.95
C PHE A 308 26.10 -9.93 23.67
N ASP A 309 26.89 -9.57 24.68
CA ASP A 309 27.76 -10.47 25.44
C ASP A 309 27.43 -10.49 26.95
N GLY A 310 27.16 -11.69 27.46
CA GLY A 310 27.45 -12.10 28.84
C GLY A 310 28.62 -13.07 28.80
N ILE A 311 29.73 -12.69 29.44
CA ILE A 311 30.95 -13.48 29.68
C ILE A 311 31.83 -13.74 28.43
N GLY A 312 32.93 -13.00 28.31
CA GLY A 312 34.03 -13.29 27.37
C GLY A 312 34.38 -12.11 26.48
N ALA A 313 35.42 -11.37 26.86
CA ALA A 313 35.93 -10.24 26.10
C ALA A 313 36.41 -10.68 24.70
N SER A 314 35.72 -10.27 23.64
CA SER A 314 36.35 -10.14 22.33
C SER A 314 36.12 -8.71 21.80
N PRO A 315 37.16 -7.85 21.77
CA PRO A 315 37.05 -6.45 21.33
C PRO A 315 36.96 -6.31 19.81
N SER A 316 36.82 -7.40 19.06
CA SER A 316 36.93 -7.42 17.60
C SER A 316 35.63 -6.96 16.93
N PHE A 317 35.51 -5.64 16.74
CA PHE A 317 34.70 -5.07 15.68
C PHE A 317 35.62 -4.51 14.58
N GLY A 318 35.21 -4.68 13.31
CA GLY A 318 35.89 -4.17 12.13
C GLY A 318 35.65 -2.67 11.90
N SER A 319 36.35 -2.07 10.94
CA SER A 319 36.12 -0.68 10.51
C SER A 319 34.87 -0.57 9.63
N MET A 320 34.10 0.52 9.77
CA MET A 320 33.05 0.88 8.81
C MET A 320 33.56 1.96 7.87
N ASN A 321 33.50 1.71 6.57
CA ASN A 321 33.72 2.73 5.54
C ASN A 321 32.43 2.91 4.75
N SER A 322 31.85 4.11 4.81
CA SER A 322 30.60 4.43 4.11
C SER A 322 30.77 5.60 3.17
N ALA A 323 30.57 5.36 1.89
CA ALA A 323 30.37 6.38 0.86
C ALA A 323 28.89 6.55 0.47
N GLY A 324 28.01 5.63 0.88
CA GLY A 324 26.59 5.64 0.55
C GLY A 324 25.71 6.37 1.55
N HIS A 325 24.42 6.10 1.48
CA HIS A 325 23.39 6.67 2.34
C HIS A 325 22.98 5.67 3.44
N ILE A 326 23.25 6.01 4.70
CA ILE A 326 22.85 5.21 5.86
C ILE A 326 21.70 5.92 6.58
N ILE A 327 20.64 5.18 6.86
CA ILE A 327 19.48 5.63 7.63
C ILE A 327 19.45 4.86 8.95
N LEU A 328 19.48 5.59 10.06
CA LEU A 328 19.43 5.06 11.43
C LEU A 328 18.09 5.42 12.07
N PRO A 329 17.04 4.60 11.86
CA PRO A 329 15.71 4.85 12.40
C PRO A 329 15.58 4.53 13.90
N ALA A 330 16.60 3.91 14.50
CA ALA A 330 16.61 3.48 15.89
C ALA A 330 17.94 3.82 16.55
N ARG A 331 18.00 3.74 17.88
CA ARG A 331 19.21 3.96 18.67
C ARG A 331 20.41 3.17 18.13
N TRP A 332 21.53 3.85 17.91
CA TRP A 332 22.83 3.24 17.64
C TRP A 332 23.80 3.60 18.75
N THR A 333 24.40 2.59 19.39
CA THR A 333 25.48 2.81 20.36
C THR A 333 26.80 2.37 19.76
N THR A 334 27.81 3.23 19.78
CA THR A 334 29.19 2.85 19.42
C THR A 334 29.99 2.60 20.69
N GLN A 335 31.07 1.84 20.60
CA GLN A 335 31.96 1.50 21.72
C GLN A 335 33.32 2.19 21.60
N PRO A 336 34.07 2.36 22.71
CA PRO A 336 35.45 2.85 22.67
C PRO A 336 36.32 2.05 21.69
N GLY A 337 37.09 2.75 20.86
CA GLY A 337 37.97 2.15 19.85
C GLY A 337 37.34 1.90 18.47
N GLN A 338 36.03 2.10 18.29
CA GLN A 338 35.40 2.00 16.97
C GLN A 338 35.72 3.22 16.11
N VAL A 339 36.04 2.99 14.83
CA VAL A 339 36.24 4.05 13.82
C VAL A 339 35.19 3.92 12.72
N ILE A 340 34.40 4.98 12.56
CA ILE A 340 33.41 5.11 11.49
C ILE A 340 33.94 6.16 10.52
N THR A 341 34.24 5.75 9.29
CA THR A 341 34.60 6.68 8.21
C THR A 341 33.35 6.96 7.37
N ASN A 342 32.89 8.20 7.39
CA ASN A 342 31.79 8.67 6.56
C ASN A 342 32.30 9.63 5.48
N THR A 343 32.23 9.19 4.22
CA THR A 343 32.40 10.03 3.03
C THR A 343 31.08 10.25 2.28
N GLY A 344 29.98 9.62 2.72
CA GLY A 344 28.65 9.69 2.13
C GLY A 344 27.66 10.47 2.99
N LEU A 345 26.44 9.95 3.14
CA LEU A 345 25.37 10.53 3.97
C LEU A 345 24.99 9.56 5.10
N ILE A 346 25.02 10.04 6.35
CA ILE A 346 24.46 9.32 7.51
C ILE A 346 23.33 10.14 8.10
N GLU A 347 22.13 9.59 8.16
CA GLU A 347 20.96 10.17 8.84
C GLU A 347 20.73 9.48 10.18
N ASN A 348 20.95 10.21 11.28
CA ASN A 348 20.53 9.79 12.62
C ASN A 348 19.16 10.38 12.95
N LEU A 349 18.12 9.54 12.97
CA LEU A 349 16.73 9.96 13.17
C LEU A 349 16.26 9.88 14.62
N GLU A 350 16.89 9.05 15.46
CA GLU A 350 16.49 8.87 16.86
C GLU A 350 17.60 9.24 17.84
N ARG A 351 18.69 8.46 17.88
CA ARG A 351 19.75 8.59 18.87
C ARG A 351 21.02 7.82 18.46
N LEU A 352 22.17 8.46 18.56
CA LEU A 352 23.50 7.90 18.37
C LEU A 352 24.30 8.15 19.65
N ASP A 353 24.44 7.12 20.48
CA ASP A 353 25.27 7.10 21.69
C ASP A 353 26.71 6.71 21.30
N HIS A 354 27.54 7.69 20.96
CA HIS A 354 28.87 7.47 20.43
C HIS A 354 29.97 7.47 21.49
N ALA A 355 30.75 6.40 21.56
CA ALA A 355 31.92 6.27 22.45
C ALA A 355 33.26 6.09 21.72
N GLY A 356 33.27 6.02 20.38
CA GLY A 356 34.47 5.81 19.54
C GLY A 356 35.01 7.09 18.86
N LEU A 357 35.48 6.96 17.61
CA LEU A 357 35.85 8.06 16.70
C LEU A 357 34.98 8.02 15.42
N ILE A 358 34.32 9.14 15.09
CA ILE A 358 33.68 9.32 13.78
C ILE A 358 34.58 10.24 12.96
N LYS A 359 35.05 9.77 11.80
CA LYS A 359 35.75 10.56 10.79
C LYS A 359 34.74 10.94 9.71
N ASN A 360 34.25 12.18 9.76
CA ASN A 360 33.24 12.68 8.83
C ASN A 360 33.87 13.62 7.80
N SER A 361 33.96 13.18 6.55
CA SER A 361 34.26 14.03 5.39
C SER A 361 33.08 14.16 4.42
N GLY A 362 31.98 13.44 4.67
CA GLY A 362 30.71 13.58 3.97
C GLY A 362 29.70 14.42 4.75
N VAL A 363 28.43 13.98 4.76
CA VAL A 363 27.32 14.61 5.49
C VAL A 363 26.85 13.71 6.62
N LEU A 364 26.81 14.24 7.84
CA LEU A 364 26.17 13.64 9.00
C LEU A 364 24.94 14.48 9.37
N ASP A 365 23.74 13.99 9.05
CA ASP A 365 22.48 14.65 9.37
C ASP A 365 21.87 14.06 10.65
N ASN A 366 21.88 14.85 11.71
CA ASN A 366 21.41 14.48 13.03
C ASN A 366 20.09 15.20 13.36
N SER A 367 18.98 14.46 13.22
CA SER A 367 17.67 14.86 13.76
C SER A 367 17.30 14.20 15.09
N GLY A 368 18.10 13.21 15.50
CA GLY A 368 18.08 12.55 16.79
C GLY A 368 19.03 13.16 17.84
N TYR A 369 19.31 12.41 18.89
CA TYR A 369 20.32 12.77 19.90
C TYR A 369 21.70 12.27 19.47
N LEU A 370 22.73 13.11 19.41
CA LEU A 370 24.12 12.69 19.18
C LEU A 370 24.94 12.97 20.44
N ILE A 371 25.12 11.94 21.27
CA ILE A 371 25.64 12.07 22.64
C ILE A 371 26.65 10.96 22.94
N GLY A 372 27.43 11.09 24.01
CA GLY A 372 28.38 10.08 24.45
C GLY A 372 29.79 10.63 24.66
N SER A 373 30.72 9.75 25.04
CA SER A 373 32.10 10.10 25.40
C SER A 373 33.10 10.06 24.24
N GLY A 374 32.66 9.69 23.03
CA GLY A 374 33.50 9.61 21.85
C GLY A 374 33.86 10.99 21.28
N SER A 375 34.56 11.02 20.15
CA SER A 375 34.90 12.24 19.41
C SER A 375 34.48 12.16 17.94
N ILE A 376 34.25 13.33 17.34
CA ILE A 376 34.00 13.47 15.91
C ILE A 376 35.12 14.33 15.31
N GLU A 377 35.92 13.75 14.42
CA GLU A 377 36.83 14.47 13.53
C GLU A 377 36.06 14.86 12.27
N ASN A 378 35.73 16.14 12.14
CA ASN A 378 34.93 16.66 11.04
C ASN A 378 35.78 17.45 10.04
N SER A 379 35.78 17.00 8.79
CA SER A 379 36.22 17.75 7.61
C SER A 379 35.12 17.96 6.57
N GLY A 380 33.92 17.39 6.79
CA GLY A 380 32.73 17.56 5.98
C GLY A 380 31.65 18.41 6.66
N THR A 381 30.38 18.05 6.47
CA THR A 381 29.23 18.76 7.03
C THR A 381 28.54 17.92 8.11
N ILE A 382 28.26 18.52 9.28
CA ILE A 382 27.34 17.97 10.28
C ILE A 382 26.14 18.90 10.37
N ARG A 383 24.92 18.39 10.14
CA ARG A 383 23.67 19.13 10.35
C ARG A 383 23.05 18.61 11.64
N ASN A 384 22.90 19.44 12.66
CA ASN A 384 22.38 18.98 13.94
C ASN A 384 21.15 19.78 14.36
N THR A 385 19.99 19.13 14.39
CA THR A 385 18.71 19.75 14.78
C THR A 385 18.28 19.38 16.20
N LYS A 386 19.12 18.67 16.98
CA LYS A 386 18.82 18.28 18.36
C LYS A 386 20.07 18.35 19.25
N THR A 387 20.10 17.65 20.38
CA THR A 387 21.23 17.69 21.31
C THR A 387 22.46 17.04 20.70
N LEU A 388 23.54 17.81 20.60
CA LEU A 388 24.90 17.35 20.36
C LEU A 388 25.74 17.63 21.61
N SER A 389 26.12 16.60 22.35
CA SER A 389 27.00 16.74 23.53
C SER A 389 28.40 16.16 23.33
N THR A 390 28.62 15.51 22.18
CA THR A 390 29.87 14.88 21.80
C THR A 390 30.86 15.95 21.31
N PRO A 391 32.13 15.96 21.78
CA PRO A 391 33.16 16.85 21.25
C PRO A 391 33.35 16.69 19.73
N VAL A 392 33.29 17.81 19.02
CA VAL A 392 33.62 17.91 17.58
C VAL A 392 34.95 18.65 17.45
N SER A 393 35.93 18.02 16.80
CA SER A 393 37.22 18.60 16.44
C SER A 393 37.36 18.71 14.92
N GLY A 394 38.21 19.62 14.45
CA GLY A 394 38.41 19.91 13.03
C GLY A 394 38.01 21.33 12.63
N ASP A 395 38.03 21.62 11.34
CA ASP A 395 37.64 22.92 10.79
C ASP A 395 36.11 23.05 10.80
N ALA A 396 35.53 23.49 11.91
CA ALA A 396 34.09 23.53 12.11
C ALA A 396 33.63 24.83 12.78
N PHE A 397 33.05 25.74 12.01
CA PHE A 397 32.34 26.91 12.56
C PHE A 397 30.85 26.56 12.72
N PRO A 398 30.23 26.86 13.87
CA PRO A 398 28.79 26.69 14.05
C PRO A 398 28.00 27.72 13.25
N PHE A 399 27.18 27.27 12.31
CA PHE A 399 26.15 28.09 11.67
C PHE A 399 24.81 27.86 12.35
N THR A 400 24.06 28.93 12.56
CA THR A 400 22.69 28.86 13.09
C THR A 400 21.70 29.16 11.97
N LEU A 401 20.90 28.16 11.58
CA LEU A 401 19.88 28.32 10.55
C LEU A 401 18.52 28.60 11.19
N HIS A 402 17.87 29.67 10.74
CA HIS A 402 16.54 30.09 11.17
C HIS A 402 15.53 29.86 10.04
N ALA A 403 14.45 29.12 10.32
CA ALA A 403 13.38 28.83 9.37
C ALA A 403 12.58 30.07 8.94
N ASN A 404 12.59 31.12 9.78
CA ASN A 404 11.99 32.42 9.46
C ASN A 404 10.49 32.33 9.11
N ASP A 405 9.71 31.63 9.94
CA ASP A 405 8.30 31.23 9.73
C ASP A 405 7.28 32.03 10.55
N GLY A 406 7.69 33.07 11.30
CA GLY A 406 6.81 34.01 11.99
C GLY A 406 6.55 33.77 13.49
N GLY A 407 7.31 32.89 14.17
CA GLY A 407 7.26 32.67 15.63
C GLY A 407 8.62 32.83 16.34
N PRO A 408 8.69 32.85 17.70
CA PRO A 408 9.96 33.03 18.40
C PRO A 408 10.90 31.84 18.13
N ALA A 409 12.11 32.20 17.71
CA ALA A 409 13.15 31.28 17.26
C ALA A 409 13.61 30.30 18.34
N THR A 410 13.34 29.01 18.15
CA THR A 410 14.25 27.96 18.61
C THR A 410 15.24 27.65 17.48
N PRO A 411 16.56 27.74 17.69
CA PRO A 411 17.52 27.39 16.67
C PRO A 411 17.49 25.88 16.49
N LEU A 412 17.26 25.38 15.28
CA LEU A 412 17.22 23.93 15.08
C LEU A 412 17.99 23.49 13.84
N VAL A 413 19.10 24.17 13.52
CA VAL A 413 20.25 23.49 12.91
C VAL A 413 21.54 24.18 13.39
N ALA A 414 22.35 23.51 14.20
CA ALA A 414 23.76 23.83 14.32
C ALA A 414 24.47 23.07 13.19
N VAL A 415 24.99 23.80 12.20
CA VAL A 415 25.81 23.19 11.14
C VAL A 415 27.28 23.37 11.49
N TYR A 416 28.05 22.30 11.44
CA TYR A 416 29.50 22.31 11.62
C TYR A 416 30.16 22.04 10.27
N SER A 417 30.89 23.04 9.75
CA SER A 417 31.65 22.94 8.49
C SER A 417 32.83 23.93 8.46
N LYS A 418 33.83 23.68 7.62
CA LYS A 418 35.04 24.52 7.43
C LYS A 418 34.74 25.85 6.77
N SER A 419 33.81 25.79 5.84
CA SER A 419 33.21 26.88 5.09
C SER A 419 31.73 26.55 4.98
N MET A 420 30.89 27.57 4.82
CA MET A 420 29.52 27.36 4.37
C MET A 420 29.30 28.19 3.12
N ASP A 421 29.18 27.50 1.99
CA ASP A 421 28.71 28.09 0.75
C ASP A 421 27.18 27.94 0.61
N ALA A 422 26.58 28.54 -0.42
CA ALA A 422 25.14 28.46 -0.65
C ALA A 422 24.64 27.08 -1.13
N ALA A 423 25.50 26.24 -1.71
CA ALA A 423 25.21 24.87 -2.14
C ALA A 423 25.30 23.85 -0.99
N GLU A 424 26.05 24.15 0.07
CA GLU A 424 26.15 23.35 1.30
C GLU A 424 24.96 23.60 2.25
N LEU A 425 24.29 24.75 2.08
CA LEU A 425 23.04 25.06 2.76
C LEU A 425 21.96 24.07 2.32
N PRO A 426 21.16 23.56 3.26
CA PRO A 426 20.11 22.63 2.90
C PRO A 426 19.10 23.30 1.98
N THR A 427 18.90 22.72 0.80
CA THR A 427 17.82 23.05 -0.15
C THR A 427 16.50 22.38 0.26
N SER A 428 16.59 21.35 1.09
CA SER A 428 15.49 20.79 1.86
C SER A 428 16.05 20.11 3.12
N VAL A 429 15.54 20.50 4.28
CA VAL A 429 15.58 19.67 5.49
C VAL A 429 14.13 19.31 5.76
N SER A 430 13.87 18.10 6.24
CA SER A 430 12.54 17.67 6.72
C SER A 430 11.90 18.62 7.75
N HIS A 431 12.68 19.58 8.29
CA HIS A 431 12.29 20.56 9.29
C HIS A 431 12.28 22.03 8.83
N LEU A 432 12.59 22.33 7.56
CA LEU A 432 12.49 23.70 7.04
C LEU A 432 11.30 23.93 6.11
N ALA A 433 10.54 22.90 5.72
CA ALA A 433 9.46 23.07 4.76
C ALA A 433 8.36 24.03 5.26
N ARG A 434 8.17 25.14 4.54
CA ARG A 434 6.99 26.02 4.68
C ARG A 434 5.96 25.59 3.64
N LEU A 435 4.85 25.00 4.09
CA LEU A 435 3.81 24.51 3.19
C LEU A 435 3.34 25.62 2.24
N GLY A 436 3.40 25.34 0.94
CA GLY A 436 3.00 26.26 -0.12
C GLY A 436 4.05 27.27 -0.56
N PHE A 437 5.26 27.19 -0.02
CA PHE A 437 6.38 28.03 -0.41
C PHE A 437 7.57 27.17 -0.82
N ASP A 438 8.22 27.57 -1.90
CA ASP A 438 9.54 27.08 -2.28
C ASP A 438 10.58 27.95 -1.57
N GLN A 439 11.64 27.34 -1.04
CA GLN A 439 12.71 28.10 -0.41
C GLN A 439 13.50 28.85 -1.49
N HIS A 440 13.46 30.18 -1.44
CA HIS A 440 14.12 31.05 -2.41
C HIS A 440 15.57 31.41 -2.03
N GLY A 441 16.02 30.98 -0.85
CA GLY A 441 17.41 31.09 -0.43
C GLY A 441 17.57 31.41 1.06
N TRP A 442 18.70 32.01 1.39
CA TRP A 442 19.08 32.39 2.75
C TRP A 442 19.54 33.86 2.77
N SER A 443 19.32 34.55 3.88
CA SER A 443 19.85 35.90 4.11
C SER A 443 20.40 36.05 5.53
N THR A 444 21.16 37.09 5.79
CA THR A 444 21.74 37.35 7.12
C THR A 444 20.78 38.02 8.11
N ALA A 445 19.53 38.27 7.72
CA ALA A 445 18.52 38.92 8.57
C ALA A 445 17.09 38.38 8.33
N PRO A 446 16.21 38.34 9.35
CA PRO A 446 14.84 37.84 9.21
C PRO A 446 14.00 38.56 8.13
N SER A 447 14.20 39.87 7.94
CA SER A 447 13.39 40.71 7.06
C SER A 447 13.87 40.80 5.61
N GLY A 448 14.69 39.85 5.14
CA GLY A 448 15.20 39.83 3.77
C GLY A 448 16.37 40.79 3.54
N GLY A 449 17.46 40.60 4.30
CA GLY A 449 18.73 41.32 4.09
C GLY A 449 19.46 40.94 2.79
N ALA A 450 20.75 41.29 2.68
CA ALA A 450 21.56 40.88 1.53
C ALA A 450 21.47 39.35 1.32
N PRO A 451 21.17 38.88 0.10
CA PRO A 451 21.08 37.45 -0.19
C PRO A 451 22.43 36.80 0.09
N TRP A 452 22.41 35.69 0.83
CA TRP A 452 23.60 34.89 1.06
C TRP A 452 23.99 34.21 -0.24
N ASN A 453 25.06 34.67 -0.88
CA ASN A 453 25.56 34.14 -2.13
C ASN A 453 27.06 33.80 -2.01
N THR A 454 27.56 32.99 -2.93
CA THR A 454 28.87 32.31 -2.90
C THR A 454 30.10 33.24 -3.01
N ALA A 455 29.93 34.57 -2.96
CA ALA A 455 31.01 35.53 -3.18
C ALA A 455 32.07 35.54 -2.06
N THR A 456 31.70 35.11 -0.85
CA THR A 456 32.66 34.78 0.23
C THR A 456 32.03 33.75 1.16
N ALA A 457 32.57 32.52 1.21
CA ALA A 457 32.18 31.56 2.22
C ALA A 457 32.46 32.13 3.62
N ALA A 458 31.53 31.97 4.56
CA ALA A 458 31.81 32.32 5.94
C ALA A 458 32.79 31.32 6.56
N THR A 459 33.83 31.86 7.20
CA THR A 459 34.83 31.13 7.98
C THR A 459 34.72 31.47 9.47
N MET A 460 33.53 31.88 9.92
CA MET A 460 33.23 32.21 11.32
C MET A 460 31.74 31.96 11.60
N PRO A 461 31.34 31.80 12.89
CA PRO A 461 29.94 31.55 13.26
C PRO A 461 28.99 32.59 12.66
N THR A 462 27.94 32.14 11.96
CA THR A 462 27.00 33.03 11.24
C THR A 462 25.56 32.56 11.43
N SER A 463 24.62 33.50 11.57
CA SER A 463 23.18 33.22 11.58
C SER A 463 22.57 33.50 10.20
N LEU A 464 21.82 32.55 9.65
CA LEU A 464 21.17 32.66 8.35
C LEU A 464 19.67 32.41 8.48
N TYR A 465 18.87 33.14 7.71
CA TYR A 465 17.41 33.13 7.75
C TYR A 465 16.85 32.72 6.40
N ALA A 466 16.05 31.66 6.36
CA ALA A 466 15.43 31.17 5.14
C ALA A 466 14.51 32.25 4.53
N GLN A 467 14.53 32.35 3.21
CA GLN A 467 13.65 33.20 2.42
C GLN A 467 12.70 32.31 1.63
N TRP A 468 11.44 32.72 1.53
CA TRP A 468 10.35 31.89 1.02
C TRP A 468 9.65 32.60 -0.14
N GLU A 469 9.48 31.91 -1.26
CA GLU A 469 8.60 32.34 -2.36
C GLU A 469 7.42 31.39 -2.48
N ILE A 470 6.28 31.90 -2.94
CA ILE A 470 5.10 31.04 -3.16
C ILE A 470 5.44 30.03 -4.26
N ALA A 471 5.17 28.76 -3.99
CA ALA A 471 5.52 27.69 -4.91
C ALA A 471 4.56 27.68 -6.12
N MET A 472 5.07 27.49 -7.34
CA MET A 472 4.24 27.41 -8.55
C MET A 472 3.95 25.95 -8.93
N ARG A 473 2.78 25.66 -9.52
CA ARG A 473 2.36 24.33 -9.97
C ARG A 473 1.84 24.37 -11.40
N VAL A 474 2.23 23.36 -12.18
CA VAL A 474 1.84 23.22 -13.59
C VAL A 474 0.61 22.33 -13.70
N VAL A 475 -0.36 22.79 -14.47
CA VAL A 475 -1.55 22.03 -14.90
C VAL A 475 -1.44 21.77 -16.39
N THR A 476 -1.48 20.51 -16.80
CA THR A 476 -1.45 20.08 -18.20
C THR A 476 -2.85 19.71 -18.65
N PHE A 477 -3.26 20.22 -19.82
CA PHE A 477 -4.55 19.96 -20.44
C PHE A 477 -4.35 19.01 -21.63
N ASP A 478 -4.67 17.73 -21.43
CA ASP A 478 -4.57 16.70 -22.46
C ASP A 478 -5.87 16.62 -23.27
N ALA A 479 -5.83 17.08 -24.52
CA ALA A 479 -7.00 17.12 -25.40
C ALA A 479 -7.45 15.73 -25.91
N GLN A 480 -6.74 14.64 -25.60
CA GLN A 480 -7.12 13.26 -25.93
C GLN A 480 -7.45 13.07 -27.43
N ASN A 481 -6.47 13.41 -28.28
CA ASN A 481 -6.57 13.45 -29.75
C ASN A 481 -7.47 14.57 -30.33
N GLY A 482 -7.98 15.48 -29.49
CA GLY A 482 -8.56 16.75 -29.90
C GLY A 482 -7.51 17.86 -30.12
N GLN A 483 -7.96 19.04 -30.53
CA GLN A 483 -7.13 20.24 -30.68
C GLN A 483 -7.49 21.26 -29.58
N GLY A 484 -6.51 21.73 -28.80
CA GLY A 484 -6.72 22.63 -27.66
C GLY A 484 -5.45 22.93 -26.87
N PRO A 485 -5.51 23.81 -25.85
CA PRO A 485 -4.33 24.31 -25.13
C PRO A 485 -3.64 23.21 -24.33
N THR A 486 -2.34 23.39 -24.04
CA THR A 486 -1.49 22.34 -23.50
C THR A 486 -1.13 22.50 -22.01
N THR A 487 -0.96 23.72 -21.46
CA THR A 487 -0.60 23.93 -20.04
C THR A 487 -1.02 25.28 -19.43
N GLN A 488 -1.09 25.35 -18.09
CA GLN A 488 -1.14 26.57 -17.25
C GLN A 488 -0.22 26.44 -16.02
N SER A 489 0.26 27.56 -15.49
CA SER A 489 1.02 27.62 -14.22
C SER A 489 0.28 28.48 -13.19
N VAL A 490 0.11 27.98 -11.97
CA VAL A 490 -0.61 28.66 -10.88
C VAL A 490 0.17 28.63 -9.57
N GLU A 491 -0.10 29.56 -8.66
CA GLU A 491 0.44 29.53 -7.30
C GLU A 491 -0.10 28.32 -6.53
N TYR A 492 0.65 27.86 -5.54
CA TYR A 492 0.28 26.72 -4.71
C TYR A 492 -1.07 26.94 -4.05
N ASP A 493 -1.93 25.91 -4.13
CA ASP A 493 -3.29 25.92 -3.61
C ASP A 493 -4.20 27.00 -4.24
N THR A 494 -3.82 27.50 -5.41
CA THR A 494 -4.68 28.34 -6.26
C THR A 494 -5.18 27.55 -7.47
N ALA A 495 -6.36 27.91 -7.95
CA ALA A 495 -7.05 27.13 -8.97
C ALA A 495 -6.67 27.62 -10.39
N PRO A 496 -6.56 26.70 -11.37
CA PRO A 496 -6.31 27.08 -12.76
C PRO A 496 -7.55 27.68 -13.39
N SER A 497 -7.36 28.52 -14.41
CA SER A 497 -8.47 29.01 -15.22
C SER A 497 -8.98 27.91 -16.16
N GLU A 498 -10.30 27.85 -16.38
CA GLU A 498 -10.86 26.90 -17.35
C GLU A 498 -10.39 27.26 -18.76
N PRO A 499 -9.70 26.35 -19.48
CA PRO A 499 -9.28 26.61 -20.85
C PRO A 499 -10.48 26.57 -21.79
N SER A 500 -10.32 27.18 -22.97
CA SER A 500 -11.29 27.03 -24.06
C SER A 500 -11.52 25.55 -24.39
N ALA A 501 -12.79 25.16 -24.57
CA ALA A 501 -13.16 23.81 -24.95
C ALA A 501 -12.37 23.35 -26.20
N PRO A 502 -11.69 22.19 -26.14
CA PRO A 502 -11.01 21.64 -27.31
C PRO A 502 -12.03 21.21 -28.36
N THR A 503 -11.57 21.01 -29.60
CA THR A 503 -12.42 20.50 -30.69
C THR A 503 -11.96 19.14 -31.20
N ARG A 504 -12.92 18.26 -31.53
CA ARG A 504 -12.68 16.95 -32.16
C ARG A 504 -13.81 16.67 -33.16
N ALA A 505 -13.48 16.26 -34.38
CA ALA A 505 -14.47 15.99 -35.42
C ALA A 505 -15.41 14.83 -35.02
N HIS A 506 -16.72 14.99 -35.29
CA HIS A 506 -17.78 13.99 -35.03
C HIS A 506 -17.97 13.60 -33.56
N HIS A 507 -17.49 14.44 -32.65
CA HIS A 507 -17.59 14.24 -31.22
C HIS A 507 -18.01 15.53 -30.52
N SER A 508 -18.87 15.39 -29.52
CA SER A 508 -19.25 16.44 -28.60
C SER A 508 -18.34 16.42 -27.37
N PHE A 509 -17.75 17.57 -27.02
CA PHE A 509 -16.92 17.73 -25.83
C PHE A 509 -17.76 17.60 -24.56
N LEU A 510 -17.40 16.66 -23.68
CA LEU A 510 -18.11 16.39 -22.44
C LEU A 510 -17.56 17.17 -21.25
N GLY A 511 -16.33 17.68 -21.35
CA GLY A 511 -15.63 18.35 -20.26
C GLY A 511 -14.20 17.85 -20.07
N TRP A 512 -13.50 18.48 -19.13
CA TRP A 512 -12.21 18.05 -18.62
C TRP A 512 -12.40 17.08 -17.47
N PHE A 513 -11.54 16.07 -17.34
CA PHE A 513 -11.65 15.00 -16.35
C PHE A 513 -10.29 14.71 -15.69
N ASP A 514 -10.32 14.12 -14.51
CA ASP A 514 -9.11 13.73 -13.77
C ASP A 514 -8.45 12.42 -14.27
N GLN A 515 -9.05 11.77 -15.28
CA GLN A 515 -8.55 10.54 -15.89
C GLN A 515 -8.73 10.54 -17.41
N PRO A 516 -7.87 9.82 -18.17
CA PRO A 516 -7.96 9.73 -19.63
C PRO A 516 -9.32 9.20 -20.14
N VAL A 517 -9.91 8.24 -19.43
CA VAL A 517 -11.22 7.64 -19.77
C VAL A 517 -12.02 7.47 -18.47
N GLY A 518 -13.24 8.02 -18.41
CA GLY A 518 -14.05 8.03 -17.19
C GLY A 518 -13.51 8.99 -16.11
N GLY A 519 -13.67 8.67 -14.83
CA GLY A 519 -13.24 9.58 -13.76
C GLY A 519 -14.22 10.73 -13.49
N LEU A 520 -13.78 11.70 -12.69
CA LEU A 520 -14.57 12.85 -12.28
C LEU A 520 -14.30 14.03 -13.22
N GLN A 521 -15.36 14.75 -13.57
CA GLN A 521 -15.22 16.02 -14.27
C GLN A 521 -14.40 16.97 -13.38
N TRP A 522 -13.36 17.54 -13.98
CA TRP A 522 -12.40 18.41 -13.32
C TRP A 522 -13.06 19.69 -12.81
N ASP A 523 -12.78 20.05 -11.56
CA ASP A 523 -13.27 21.26 -10.92
C ASP A 523 -12.20 22.35 -10.95
N PHE A 524 -12.42 23.38 -11.77
CA PHE A 524 -11.54 24.55 -11.90
C PHE A 524 -11.54 25.47 -10.66
N GLY A 525 -12.29 25.13 -9.61
CA GLY A 525 -12.12 25.71 -8.26
C GLY A 525 -11.09 24.99 -7.39
N THR A 526 -10.51 23.87 -7.87
CA THR A 526 -9.54 23.08 -7.09
C THR A 526 -8.17 23.73 -7.08
N GLY A 527 -7.67 24.05 -5.89
CA GLY A 527 -6.31 24.51 -5.67
C GLY A 527 -5.28 23.47 -6.09
N ILE A 528 -4.29 23.87 -6.89
CA ILE A 528 -3.25 22.96 -7.38
C ILE A 528 -2.12 22.91 -6.37
N THR A 529 -1.88 21.73 -5.81
CA THR A 529 -0.82 21.52 -4.81
C THR A 529 0.35 20.70 -5.37
N THR A 530 0.16 19.97 -6.46
CA THR A 530 1.16 19.21 -7.21
C THR A 530 0.95 19.37 -8.71
N ALA A 531 1.95 19.05 -9.54
CA ALA A 531 1.77 19.01 -10.99
C ALA A 531 0.60 18.07 -11.34
N THR A 532 -0.33 18.54 -12.17
CA THR A 532 -1.61 17.86 -12.42
C THR A 532 -1.90 17.80 -13.92
N THR A 533 -2.42 16.68 -14.40
CA THR A 533 -2.91 16.56 -15.78
C THR A 533 -4.41 16.32 -15.76
N VAL A 534 -5.13 17.00 -16.64
CA VAL A 534 -6.58 16.84 -16.83
C VAL A 534 -6.86 16.52 -18.30
N TYR A 535 -7.88 15.71 -18.55
CA TYR A 535 -8.09 15.02 -19.81
C TYR A 535 -9.45 15.38 -20.42
N ALA A 536 -9.47 15.74 -21.70
CA ALA A 536 -10.70 15.99 -22.42
C ALA A 536 -11.45 14.68 -22.68
N GLN A 537 -12.76 14.66 -22.45
CA GLN A 537 -13.61 13.52 -22.84
C GLN A 537 -14.67 13.92 -23.84
N TRP A 538 -15.12 12.91 -24.58
CA TRP A 538 -15.83 13.06 -25.84
C TRP A 538 -16.97 12.06 -25.90
N ALA A 539 -18.17 12.50 -26.28
CA ALA A 539 -19.23 11.61 -26.76
C ALA A 539 -19.22 11.62 -28.28
N LEU A 540 -19.49 10.49 -28.90
CA LEU A 540 -19.84 10.47 -30.33
C LEU A 540 -21.14 11.27 -30.51
N ASP A 541 -21.21 12.05 -31.59
CA ASP A 541 -22.46 12.72 -31.97
C ASP A 541 -23.53 11.67 -32.30
N THR A 542 -24.81 11.98 -32.13
CA THR A 542 -25.91 11.03 -32.40
C THR A 542 -26.84 11.53 -33.51
N HIS A 543 -27.45 10.60 -34.24
CA HIS A 543 -28.44 10.88 -35.27
C HIS A 543 -29.74 10.11 -35.03
N VAL A 544 -30.85 10.74 -35.40
CA VAL A 544 -32.18 10.13 -35.32
C VAL A 544 -32.55 9.54 -36.67
N VAL A 545 -32.95 8.27 -36.66
CA VAL A 545 -33.58 7.58 -37.77
C VAL A 545 -35.08 7.50 -37.48
N THR A 546 -35.90 8.09 -38.37
CA THR A 546 -37.37 8.12 -38.22
C THR A 546 -38.00 7.16 -39.21
N PHE A 547 -38.83 6.24 -38.72
CA PHE A 547 -39.55 5.24 -39.50
C PHE A 547 -41.00 5.65 -39.67
N GLU A 548 -41.37 6.05 -40.89
CA GLU A 548 -42.68 6.56 -41.26
C GLU A 548 -43.53 5.45 -41.91
N PRO A 549 -44.60 4.97 -41.25
CA PRO A 549 -45.42 3.87 -41.76
C PRO A 549 -46.34 4.27 -42.92
N GLY A 550 -46.62 5.56 -43.14
CA GLY A 550 -47.37 6.02 -44.32
C GLY A 550 -48.83 5.55 -44.38
N ASN A 551 -49.41 5.21 -43.22
CA ASN A 551 -50.77 4.69 -43.05
C ASN A 551 -51.57 5.44 -41.96
N ASN A 552 -51.10 6.63 -41.54
CA ASN A 552 -51.57 7.43 -40.41
C ASN A 552 -51.30 6.84 -39.01
N ASP A 553 -50.56 5.74 -38.90
CA ASP A 553 -50.01 5.31 -37.61
C ASP A 553 -48.85 6.23 -37.19
N PRO A 554 -48.55 6.34 -35.89
CA PRO A 554 -47.42 7.13 -35.42
C PRO A 554 -46.08 6.59 -35.93
N SER A 555 -45.20 7.49 -36.39
CA SER A 555 -43.81 7.16 -36.72
C SER A 555 -43.06 6.66 -35.48
N THR A 556 -42.10 5.75 -35.68
CA THR A 556 -41.17 5.31 -34.62
C THR A 556 -39.79 5.89 -34.86
N VAL A 557 -38.98 6.02 -33.82
CA VAL A 557 -37.63 6.61 -33.91
C VAL A 557 -36.58 5.71 -33.28
N GLN A 558 -35.40 5.72 -33.88
CA GLN A 558 -34.18 5.13 -33.34
C GLN A 558 -33.09 6.20 -33.25
N THR A 559 -32.41 6.30 -32.11
CA THR A 559 -31.21 7.13 -31.95
C THR A 559 -29.98 6.23 -32.07
N VAL A 560 -29.04 6.60 -32.95
CA VAL A 560 -27.78 5.86 -33.17
C VAL A 560 -26.59 6.80 -33.11
N ASP A 561 -25.44 6.30 -32.67
CA ASP A 561 -24.18 7.06 -32.68
C ASP A 561 -23.71 7.30 -34.12
N TYR A 562 -23.01 8.40 -34.36
CA TYR A 562 -22.44 8.77 -35.66
C TYR A 562 -21.61 7.61 -36.24
N GLY A 563 -21.96 7.18 -37.45
CA GLY A 563 -21.31 6.07 -38.13
C GLY A 563 -21.80 4.67 -37.74
N SER A 564 -22.74 4.55 -36.79
CA SER A 564 -23.36 3.26 -36.43
C SER A 564 -24.52 2.90 -37.36
N LEU A 565 -24.92 1.62 -37.34
CA LEU A 565 -26.04 1.10 -38.14
C LEU A 565 -27.38 1.32 -37.44
N ALA A 566 -28.42 1.56 -38.24
CA ALA A 566 -29.81 1.48 -37.78
C ALA A 566 -30.24 0.00 -37.69
N THR A 567 -31.16 -0.31 -36.80
CA THR A 567 -31.73 -1.67 -36.65
C THR A 567 -33.10 -1.70 -37.31
N GLU A 568 -33.38 -2.77 -38.05
CA GLU A 568 -34.68 -2.90 -38.72
C GLU A 568 -35.81 -2.98 -37.69
N PRO A 569 -36.83 -2.09 -37.78
CA PRO A 569 -37.96 -2.10 -36.85
C PRO A 569 -38.91 -3.26 -37.19
N VAL A 570 -39.81 -3.55 -36.25
CA VAL A 570 -40.91 -4.51 -36.50
C VAL A 570 -41.72 -4.06 -37.71
N GLU A 571 -42.03 -5.00 -38.60
CA GLU A 571 -42.82 -4.73 -39.80
C GLU A 571 -44.16 -4.06 -39.45
N PRO A 572 -44.48 -2.90 -40.07
CA PRO A 572 -45.75 -2.24 -39.85
C PRO A 572 -46.90 -3.04 -40.49
N ALA A 573 -48.09 -2.97 -39.89
CA ALA A 573 -49.29 -3.63 -40.41
C ALA A 573 -50.25 -2.63 -41.05
N ARG A 574 -50.82 -2.97 -42.21
CA ARG A 574 -51.84 -2.17 -42.89
C ARG A 574 -52.90 -3.07 -43.53
N THR A 575 -54.14 -2.97 -43.08
CA THR A 575 -55.26 -3.81 -43.57
C THR A 575 -55.44 -3.66 -45.09
N GLY A 576 -55.45 -4.79 -45.81
CA GLY A 576 -55.61 -4.83 -47.28
C GLY A 576 -54.33 -4.59 -48.09
N PHE A 577 -53.17 -4.47 -47.43
CA PHE A 577 -51.87 -4.26 -48.07
C PHE A 577 -50.81 -5.20 -47.48
N THR A 578 -49.81 -5.55 -48.29
CA THR A 578 -48.60 -6.27 -47.88
C THR A 578 -47.44 -5.29 -47.81
N PHE A 579 -46.66 -5.32 -46.72
CA PHE A 579 -45.44 -4.53 -46.56
C PHE A 579 -44.37 -4.99 -47.56
N THR A 580 -43.69 -4.06 -48.23
CA THR A 580 -42.70 -4.37 -49.27
C THR A 580 -41.27 -3.92 -48.94
N GLY A 581 -41.04 -3.36 -47.75
CA GLY A 581 -39.73 -2.89 -47.30
C GLY A 581 -39.68 -1.39 -46.96
N TRP A 582 -38.54 -0.95 -46.42
CA TRP A 582 -38.24 0.43 -46.06
C TRP A 582 -37.49 1.15 -47.19
N PHE A 583 -37.80 2.43 -47.42
CA PHE A 583 -37.22 3.25 -48.50
C PHE A 583 -36.69 4.58 -47.95
N THR A 584 -35.63 5.13 -48.55
CA THR A 584 -35.06 6.44 -48.15
C THR A 584 -35.87 7.63 -48.62
N ASP A 585 -36.81 7.43 -49.55
CA ASP A 585 -37.62 8.47 -50.14
C ASP A 585 -39.12 8.13 -50.10
N ALA A 586 -39.96 9.16 -49.93
CA ALA A 586 -41.41 9.01 -49.86
C ALA A 586 -42.05 8.52 -51.18
N ALA A 587 -41.33 8.61 -52.31
CA ALA A 587 -41.79 8.07 -53.60
C ALA A 587 -41.44 6.58 -53.77
N LEU A 588 -40.82 5.96 -52.75
CA LEU A 588 -40.52 4.53 -52.66
C LEU A 588 -39.62 4.02 -53.81
N LYS A 589 -38.64 4.83 -54.22
CA LYS A 589 -37.74 4.50 -55.35
C LYS A 589 -36.45 3.83 -54.91
N THR A 590 -35.94 4.18 -53.73
CA THR A 590 -34.64 3.72 -53.25
C THR A 590 -34.80 2.95 -51.93
N PRO A 591 -34.57 1.62 -51.93
CA PRO A 591 -34.61 0.83 -50.70
C PRO A 591 -33.59 1.34 -49.68
N PHE A 592 -33.98 1.37 -48.41
CA PHE A 592 -33.09 1.69 -47.30
C PHE A 592 -32.18 0.50 -47.00
N ASN A 593 -30.88 0.76 -46.82
CA ASN A 593 -29.89 -0.26 -46.51
C ASN A 593 -29.52 -0.19 -45.02
N PHE A 594 -29.96 -1.17 -44.24
CA PHE A 594 -29.62 -1.27 -42.81
C PHE A 594 -28.13 -1.55 -42.53
N GLU A 595 -27.35 -1.92 -43.54
CA GLU A 595 -25.89 -2.10 -43.45
C GLU A 595 -25.11 -0.81 -43.75
N ALA A 596 -25.78 0.31 -44.05
CA ALA A 596 -25.13 1.60 -44.28
C ALA A 596 -25.02 2.42 -42.98
N PRO A 597 -23.85 3.02 -42.68
CA PRO A 597 -23.65 3.84 -41.48
C PRO A 597 -24.47 5.13 -41.51
N ILE A 598 -25.09 5.47 -40.39
CA ILE A 598 -25.87 6.70 -40.24
C ILE A 598 -24.96 7.85 -39.84
N THR A 599 -24.81 8.82 -40.74
CA THR A 599 -23.96 10.01 -40.56
C THR A 599 -24.73 11.33 -40.55
N VAL A 600 -26.05 11.26 -40.76
CA VAL A 600 -27.00 12.37 -40.69
C VAL A 600 -28.38 11.87 -40.24
N ALA A 601 -29.21 12.76 -39.72
CA ALA A 601 -30.61 12.44 -39.42
C ALA A 601 -31.32 11.96 -40.70
N THR A 602 -31.98 10.80 -40.61
CA THR A 602 -32.51 10.08 -41.77
C THR A 602 -33.98 9.74 -41.52
N THR A 603 -34.84 9.93 -42.53
CA THR A 603 -36.24 9.47 -42.48
C THR A 603 -36.40 8.38 -43.53
N VAL A 604 -37.04 7.26 -43.14
CA VAL A 604 -37.30 6.12 -43.99
C VAL A 604 -38.80 5.80 -44.01
N TYR A 605 -39.30 5.35 -45.15
CA TYR A 605 -40.73 5.24 -45.45
C TYR A 605 -41.11 3.80 -45.78
N ALA A 606 -42.24 3.33 -45.25
CA ALA A 606 -42.77 2.00 -45.52
C ALA A 606 -43.41 1.91 -46.92
N GLY A 607 -43.03 0.88 -47.69
CA GLY A 607 -43.65 0.54 -48.97
C GLY A 607 -44.81 -0.46 -48.83
N TRP A 608 -45.84 -0.31 -49.67
CA TRP A 608 -47.07 -1.10 -49.59
C TRP A 608 -47.55 -1.57 -50.97
N LYS A 609 -48.05 -2.82 -51.04
CA LYS A 609 -48.73 -3.38 -52.23
C LYS A 609 -50.12 -3.89 -51.87
N SER A 610 -51.15 -3.46 -52.60
CA SER A 610 -52.54 -3.87 -52.35
C SER A 610 -52.74 -5.37 -52.55
N THR A 611 -53.40 -6.03 -51.61
CA THR A 611 -53.70 -7.46 -51.65
C THR A 611 -55.11 -7.68 -52.20
N ALA A 612 -55.27 -8.48 -53.27
CA ALA A 612 -56.59 -8.84 -53.80
C ALA A 612 -57.26 -9.89 -52.88
N VAL A 613 -58.46 -9.58 -52.38
CA VAL A 613 -59.24 -10.45 -51.49
C VAL A 613 -60.21 -11.34 -52.29
N THR A 614 -60.09 -12.66 -52.14
CA THR A 614 -61.14 -13.65 -52.48
C THR A 614 -61.78 -14.14 -51.18
N PRO A 615 -63.12 -14.22 -51.04
CA PRO A 615 -63.75 -14.56 -49.77
C PRO A 615 -64.01 -16.08 -49.66
N THR A 616 -63.62 -16.70 -48.54
CA THR A 616 -64.18 -17.98 -48.03
C THR A 616 -63.88 -18.12 -46.52
N PRO A 617 -64.58 -18.98 -45.75
CA PRO A 617 -65.40 -18.56 -44.62
C PRO A 617 -64.79 -18.86 -43.24
N THR A 618 -65.40 -18.24 -42.25
CA THR A 618 -65.21 -18.34 -40.80
C THR A 618 -65.11 -19.78 -40.26
N PRO A 619 -64.11 -20.09 -39.40
CA PRO A 619 -64.21 -21.21 -38.47
C PRO A 619 -64.60 -20.76 -37.04
N THR A 620 -65.44 -21.62 -36.46
CA THR A 620 -66.01 -21.69 -35.10
C THR A 620 -64.95 -21.74 -33.97
N PRO A 621 -65.25 -21.26 -32.74
CA PRO A 621 -64.30 -21.24 -31.62
C PRO A 621 -64.07 -22.61 -30.95
N THR A 622 -62.81 -22.86 -30.56
CA THR A 622 -62.35 -24.02 -29.75
C THR A 622 -62.11 -23.58 -28.29
N PRO A 623 -62.41 -24.40 -27.27
CA PRO A 623 -62.49 -23.95 -25.88
C PRO A 623 -61.13 -23.69 -25.21
N THR A 624 -61.12 -22.70 -24.33
CA THR A 624 -60.03 -22.32 -23.43
C THR A 624 -59.82 -23.36 -22.32
N PRO A 625 -58.58 -23.78 -21.99
CA PRO A 625 -58.34 -24.61 -20.82
C PRO A 625 -58.39 -23.78 -19.52
N THR A 626 -59.02 -24.36 -18.51
CA THR A 626 -59.14 -23.88 -17.13
C THR A 626 -57.77 -23.64 -16.48
N PRO A 627 -57.54 -22.51 -15.77
CA PRO A 627 -56.30 -22.29 -15.03
C PRO A 627 -56.29 -23.09 -13.72
N THR A 628 -55.32 -23.98 -13.59
CA THR A 628 -54.98 -24.65 -12.32
C THR A 628 -54.44 -23.62 -11.33
N THR A 629 -55.05 -23.51 -10.16
CA THR A 629 -54.60 -22.64 -9.07
C THR A 629 -53.29 -23.15 -8.47
N THR A 630 -52.17 -22.63 -8.96
CA THR A 630 -50.89 -22.65 -8.22
C THR A 630 -50.92 -21.53 -7.17
N PRO A 631 -50.36 -21.75 -5.97
CA PRO A 631 -50.33 -20.72 -4.93
C PRO A 631 -49.56 -19.50 -5.47
N LYS A 632 -50.18 -18.32 -5.41
CA LYS A 632 -49.59 -17.05 -5.80
C LYS A 632 -48.21 -16.91 -5.13
N PRO A 633 -47.10 -16.83 -5.90
CA PRO A 633 -45.79 -16.57 -5.35
C PRO A 633 -45.86 -15.32 -4.46
N PRO A 634 -45.15 -15.29 -3.31
CA PRO A 634 -45.12 -14.10 -2.49
C PRO A 634 -44.73 -12.90 -3.36
N ALA A 635 -45.44 -11.79 -3.18
CA ALA A 635 -45.24 -10.58 -3.98
C ALA A 635 -43.74 -10.20 -3.97
N PRO A 636 -43.15 -9.86 -5.12
CA PRO A 636 -41.73 -9.57 -5.20
C PRO A 636 -41.37 -8.40 -4.28
N TRP A 637 -40.32 -8.57 -3.47
CA TRP A 637 -39.82 -7.53 -2.57
C TRP A 637 -39.44 -6.26 -3.35
N LYS A 638 -40.18 -5.18 -3.05
CA LYS A 638 -40.05 -3.87 -3.70
C LYS A 638 -39.79 -2.78 -2.65
N PRO A 639 -38.52 -2.50 -2.29
CA PRO A 639 -38.18 -1.47 -1.34
C PRO A 639 -38.43 -0.07 -1.92
N THR A 640 -38.66 0.91 -1.06
CA THR A 640 -38.62 2.33 -1.44
C THR A 640 -37.17 2.77 -1.57
N MET A 641 -36.77 3.20 -2.77
CA MET A 641 -35.43 3.76 -3.01
C MET A 641 -35.45 5.27 -2.73
N LYS A 642 -34.48 5.76 -1.95
CA LYS A 642 -34.30 7.19 -1.65
C LYS A 642 -32.86 7.62 -1.91
N ARG A 643 -32.64 8.91 -2.15
CA ARG A 643 -31.31 9.52 -2.19
C ARG A 643 -31.28 10.69 -1.21
N ILE A 644 -30.18 10.81 -0.47
CA ILE A 644 -29.86 11.98 0.34
C ILE A 644 -28.51 12.52 -0.14
N SER A 645 -28.51 13.73 -0.66
CA SER A 645 -27.33 14.39 -1.20
C SER A 645 -27.46 15.92 -1.08
N GLY A 646 -26.33 16.61 -1.04
CA GLY A 646 -26.23 18.04 -1.26
C GLY A 646 -25.42 18.34 -2.52
N THR A 647 -25.20 19.63 -2.77
CA THR A 647 -24.35 20.12 -3.87
C THR A 647 -22.87 19.77 -3.69
N ASP A 648 -22.44 19.57 -2.43
CA ASP A 648 -21.11 19.14 -2.04
C ASP A 648 -21.18 18.27 -0.77
N ARG A 649 -20.01 17.81 -0.29
CA ARG A 649 -19.88 16.98 0.93
C ARG A 649 -20.42 17.66 2.20
N TYR A 650 -20.34 18.98 2.29
CA TYR A 650 -20.80 19.74 3.45
C TYR A 650 -22.33 19.83 3.44
N ALA A 651 -22.91 20.15 2.29
CA ALA A 651 -24.35 20.16 2.06
C ALA A 651 -24.95 18.74 2.20
N THR A 652 -24.25 17.68 1.77
CA THR A 652 -24.66 16.29 2.03
C THR A 652 -24.70 15.99 3.53
N SER A 653 -23.67 16.40 4.29
CA SER A 653 -23.67 16.23 5.76
C SER A 653 -24.84 16.95 6.45
N VAL A 654 -25.22 18.13 5.95
CA VAL A 654 -26.40 18.89 6.39
C VAL A 654 -27.70 18.17 6.03
N ALA A 655 -27.82 17.64 4.81
CA ALA A 655 -29.00 16.89 4.37
C ALA A 655 -29.21 15.62 5.21
N LEU A 656 -28.13 14.92 5.54
CA LEU A 656 -28.13 13.76 6.44
C LEU A 656 -28.55 14.13 7.86
N SER A 657 -28.04 15.25 8.39
CA SER A 657 -28.46 15.78 9.68
C SER A 657 -29.97 16.08 9.71
N LYS A 658 -30.52 16.73 8.68
CA LYS A 658 -31.97 16.99 8.58
C LYS A 658 -32.80 15.71 8.53
N ALA A 659 -32.30 14.66 7.88
CA ALA A 659 -32.97 13.35 7.83
C ALA A 659 -32.93 12.60 9.18
N GLY A 660 -31.89 12.82 9.99
CA GLY A 660 -31.72 12.20 11.31
C GLY A 660 -32.42 12.95 12.43
N PHE A 661 -32.37 14.28 12.39
CA PHE A 661 -32.65 15.18 13.52
C PHE A 661 -33.66 16.26 13.13
N ALA A 662 -34.92 16.10 13.53
CA ALA A 662 -36.03 16.92 13.06
C ALA A 662 -35.91 18.41 13.42
N LYS A 663 -35.47 18.75 14.64
CA LYS A 663 -35.30 20.15 15.08
C LYS A 663 -34.11 20.39 16.00
N THR A 664 -33.75 19.44 16.86
CA THR A 664 -32.67 19.63 17.84
C THR A 664 -31.74 18.43 17.91
N ALA A 665 -30.51 18.66 18.34
CA ALA A 665 -29.58 17.59 18.75
C ALA A 665 -28.82 18.01 20.01
N PRO A 666 -28.64 17.15 21.02
CA PRO A 666 -27.89 17.48 22.24
C PRO A 666 -26.43 17.86 21.97
N VAL A 667 -25.80 17.21 20.98
CA VAL A 667 -24.43 17.46 20.54
C VAL A 667 -24.36 17.55 19.03
N VAL A 668 -23.39 18.31 18.51
CA VAL A 668 -22.95 18.23 17.11
C VAL A 668 -21.47 17.90 17.08
N TYR A 669 -21.11 16.87 16.32
CA TYR A 669 -19.71 16.59 16.00
C TYR A 669 -19.33 17.29 14.69
N ILE A 670 -18.17 17.94 14.69
CA ILE A 670 -17.58 18.60 13.52
C ILE A 670 -16.25 17.90 13.22
N ALA A 671 -16.08 17.47 11.98
CA ALA A 671 -14.81 16.97 11.48
C ALA A 671 -14.48 17.61 10.13
N THR A 672 -13.23 17.49 9.69
CA THR A 672 -12.87 17.93 8.35
C THR A 672 -13.54 17.07 7.27
N GLY A 673 -14.02 17.70 6.21
CA GLY A 673 -14.48 17.01 5.01
C GLY A 673 -13.38 16.70 4.01
N THR A 674 -12.15 17.21 4.22
CA THR A 674 -11.04 17.10 3.25
C THR A 674 -10.05 15.98 3.58
N ASN A 675 -10.08 15.46 4.81
CA ASN A 675 -9.27 14.32 5.25
C ASN A 675 -10.09 13.38 6.17
N TYR A 676 -9.62 12.15 6.38
CA TYR A 676 -10.38 11.11 7.09
C TYR A 676 -9.85 10.66 8.46
N PRO A 677 -8.54 10.63 8.76
CA PRO A 677 -8.00 9.83 9.88
C PRO A 677 -8.60 10.17 11.25
N ASP A 678 -8.73 11.47 11.53
CA ASP A 678 -9.27 11.95 12.80
C ASP A 678 -10.78 11.71 12.90
N ALA A 679 -11.48 11.55 11.78
CA ALA A 679 -12.93 11.47 11.71
C ALA A 679 -13.50 10.05 11.78
N LEU A 680 -12.71 9.02 11.48
CA LEU A 680 -13.20 7.62 11.40
C LEU A 680 -13.82 7.09 12.70
N GLY A 681 -13.44 7.63 13.86
CA GLY A 681 -14.05 7.32 15.15
C GLY A 681 -15.22 8.23 15.57
N ALA A 682 -15.49 9.30 14.80
CA ALA A 682 -16.44 10.35 15.20
C ALA A 682 -17.90 9.96 15.01
N ALA A 683 -18.24 9.18 13.97
CA ALA A 683 -19.61 8.76 13.70
C ALA A 683 -20.25 7.91 14.84
N PRO A 684 -19.59 6.85 15.35
CA PRO A 684 -20.14 6.10 16.49
C PRO A 684 -20.18 6.93 17.78
N ALA A 685 -19.23 7.85 17.99
CA ALA A 685 -19.25 8.79 19.10
C ALA A 685 -20.43 9.78 19.02
N ALA A 686 -20.66 10.37 17.85
CA ALA A 686 -21.80 11.26 17.60
C ALA A 686 -23.13 10.53 17.82
N THR A 687 -23.25 9.30 17.30
CA THR A 687 -24.43 8.45 17.51
C THR A 687 -24.65 8.16 19.00
N LYS A 688 -23.58 7.81 19.72
CA LYS A 688 -23.64 7.48 21.16
C LYS A 688 -24.13 8.65 22.01
N GLU A 689 -23.69 9.87 21.69
CA GLU A 689 -24.12 11.09 22.37
C GLU A 689 -25.41 11.70 21.77
N GLY A 690 -26.00 11.07 20.75
CA GLY A 690 -27.29 11.46 20.17
C GLY A 690 -27.23 12.64 19.20
N GLY A 691 -26.13 12.85 18.49
CA GLY A 691 -25.93 13.97 17.57
C GLY A 691 -25.50 13.59 16.14
N PRO A 692 -25.61 14.52 15.18
CA PRO A 692 -25.06 14.33 13.83
C PRO A 692 -23.55 14.57 13.79
N LEU A 693 -22.93 14.06 12.72
CA LEU A 693 -21.59 14.44 12.28
C LEU A 693 -21.72 15.36 11.06
N LEU A 694 -21.35 16.63 11.23
CA LEU A 694 -21.26 17.61 10.14
C LEU A 694 -19.80 17.79 9.72
N LEU A 695 -19.62 18.19 8.46
CA LEU A 695 -18.29 18.37 7.87
C LEU A 695 -17.99 19.86 7.64
N THR A 696 -16.71 20.22 7.68
CA THR A 696 -16.20 21.56 7.35
C THR A 696 -14.89 21.46 6.57
N PRO A 697 -14.56 22.39 5.66
CA PRO A 697 -13.19 22.60 5.25
C PRO A 697 -12.33 23.04 6.47
N PRO A 698 -11.00 22.82 6.44
CA PRO A 698 -10.14 23.15 7.57
C PRO A 698 -10.16 24.63 7.98
N ALA A 699 -10.19 25.55 7.00
CA ALA A 699 -9.99 26.98 7.23
C ALA A 699 -11.27 27.82 7.32
N ALA A 700 -12.42 27.31 6.88
CA ALA A 700 -13.66 28.10 6.80
C ALA A 700 -14.89 27.26 7.15
N LEU A 701 -15.80 27.80 7.96
CA LEU A 701 -17.07 27.13 8.31
C LEU A 701 -18.13 27.47 7.25
N PRO A 702 -18.64 26.50 6.46
CA PRO A 702 -19.57 26.79 5.38
C PRO A 702 -20.88 27.35 5.93
N ALA A 703 -21.47 28.32 5.21
CA ALA A 703 -22.73 28.93 5.62
C ALA A 703 -23.87 27.91 5.80
N VAL A 704 -23.90 26.86 4.97
CA VAL A 704 -24.87 25.76 5.07
C VAL A 704 -24.71 24.97 6.37
N VAL A 705 -23.49 24.76 6.84
CA VAL A 705 -23.18 24.05 8.10
C VAL A 705 -23.51 24.96 9.29
N LYS A 706 -23.15 26.24 9.23
CA LYS A 706 -23.49 27.24 10.25
C LYS A 706 -25.00 27.35 10.46
N THR A 707 -25.76 27.40 9.37
CA THR A 707 -27.23 27.43 9.38
C THR A 707 -27.80 26.15 10.00
N GLU A 708 -27.22 25.00 9.70
CA GLU A 708 -27.66 23.72 10.26
C GLU A 708 -27.38 23.61 11.76
N ILE A 709 -26.21 24.07 12.24
CA ILE A 709 -25.91 24.13 13.68
C ILE A 709 -26.92 25.05 14.38
N ALA A 710 -27.22 26.21 13.81
CA ALA A 710 -28.21 27.14 14.36
C ALA A 710 -29.63 26.52 14.40
N ARG A 711 -29.98 25.68 13.42
CA ARG A 711 -31.23 24.90 13.42
C ARG A 711 -31.25 23.90 14.57
N LEU A 712 -30.18 23.12 14.74
CA LEU A 712 -30.05 22.05 15.73
C LEU A 712 -29.94 22.53 17.18
N LYS A 713 -29.50 23.77 17.40
CA LYS A 713 -29.33 24.40 18.73
C LYS A 713 -28.64 23.47 19.75
N PRO A 714 -27.43 22.96 19.46
CA PRO A 714 -26.80 21.99 20.32
C PRO A 714 -26.33 22.58 21.64
N GLY A 715 -26.43 21.80 22.71
CA GLY A 715 -25.84 22.14 24.01
C GLY A 715 -24.32 22.05 23.99
N LYS A 716 -23.76 21.23 23.09
CA LYS A 716 -22.32 21.00 22.96
C LYS A 716 -21.91 20.81 21.49
N ILE A 717 -20.77 21.36 21.09
CA ILE A 717 -20.10 21.05 19.83
C ILE A 717 -18.77 20.35 20.15
N ILE A 718 -18.52 19.21 19.51
CA ILE A 718 -17.25 18.49 19.58
C ILE A 718 -16.53 18.66 18.24
N VAL A 719 -15.37 19.32 18.27
CA VAL A 719 -14.50 19.48 17.10
C VAL A 719 -13.46 18.38 17.12
N VAL A 720 -13.50 17.48 16.14
CA VAL A 720 -12.61 16.33 16.05
C VAL A 720 -11.43 16.64 15.15
N GLY A 721 -10.22 16.44 15.69
CA GLY A 721 -8.96 16.69 15.00
C GLY A 721 -8.25 17.98 15.43
N GLY A 722 -6.95 18.01 15.15
CA GLY A 722 -6.06 19.13 15.44
C GLY A 722 -6.38 20.39 14.63
N THR A 723 -5.59 21.44 14.80
CA THR A 723 -5.76 22.73 14.10
C THR A 723 -5.58 22.60 12.59
N ALA A 724 -4.77 21.66 12.12
CA ALA A 724 -4.63 21.34 10.69
C ALA A 724 -5.89 20.70 10.09
N ALA A 725 -6.68 19.97 10.89
CA ALA A 725 -7.93 19.38 10.44
C ALA A 725 -9.08 20.39 10.51
N VAL A 726 -9.20 21.10 11.63
CA VAL A 726 -10.19 22.17 11.82
C VAL A 726 -9.48 23.33 12.50
N SER A 727 -9.25 24.42 11.78
CA SER A 727 -8.49 25.58 12.25
C SER A 727 -9.09 26.24 13.50
N ASP A 728 -8.30 27.05 14.18
CA ASP A 728 -8.80 27.86 15.29
C ASP A 728 -9.77 28.95 14.83
N THR A 729 -9.71 29.37 13.57
CA THR A 729 -10.70 30.25 12.93
C THR A 729 -12.08 29.58 12.94
N VAL A 730 -12.17 28.34 12.44
CA VAL A 730 -13.43 27.57 12.47
C VAL A 730 -13.88 27.32 13.90
N LEU A 731 -12.97 26.98 14.82
CA LEU A 731 -13.29 26.79 16.24
C LEU A 731 -13.87 28.07 16.86
N ALA A 732 -13.33 29.24 16.54
CA ALA A 732 -13.83 30.52 17.01
C ALA A 732 -15.22 30.86 16.47
N GLU A 733 -15.54 30.47 15.23
CA GLU A 733 -16.90 30.57 14.71
C GLU A 733 -17.87 29.62 15.42
N LEU A 734 -17.48 28.37 15.64
CA LEU A 734 -18.31 27.38 16.32
C LEU A 734 -18.63 27.78 17.77
N LYS A 735 -17.68 28.42 18.47
CA LYS A 735 -17.88 28.98 19.83
C LYS A 735 -19.00 30.02 19.92
N LYS A 736 -19.39 30.63 18.80
CA LYS A 736 -20.52 31.58 18.73
C LYS A 736 -21.88 30.88 18.55
N LEU A 737 -21.90 29.57 18.27
CA LEU A 737 -23.09 28.82 17.87
C LEU A 737 -23.60 27.85 18.95
N ALA A 738 -22.81 27.57 19.98
CA ALA A 738 -23.18 26.68 21.08
C ALA A 738 -22.51 27.11 22.39
N PRO A 739 -23.13 26.85 23.55
CA PRO A 739 -22.59 27.29 24.84
C PRO A 739 -21.33 26.52 25.25
N THR A 740 -21.14 25.29 24.76
CA THR A 740 -19.93 24.50 25.00
C THR A 740 -19.34 24.03 23.68
N VAL A 741 -18.06 24.35 23.44
CA VAL A 741 -17.32 23.86 22.27
C VAL A 741 -15.99 23.28 22.74
N LYS A 742 -15.77 21.99 22.45
CA LYS A 742 -14.57 21.26 22.86
C LYS A 742 -13.86 20.67 21.66
N ARG A 743 -12.57 20.97 21.51
CA ARG A 743 -11.69 20.26 20.57
C ARG A 743 -11.25 18.94 21.19
N VAL A 744 -11.30 17.88 20.40
CA VAL A 744 -10.82 16.54 20.75
C VAL A 744 -9.80 16.14 19.69
N ALA A 745 -8.53 16.17 20.07
CA ALA A 745 -7.40 15.90 19.21
C ALA A 745 -6.30 15.21 20.03
N GLY A 746 -5.50 14.37 19.38
CA GLY A 746 -4.31 13.76 19.95
C GLY A 746 -3.05 14.17 19.18
N SER A 747 -1.90 13.61 19.59
CA SER A 747 -0.62 13.82 18.90
C SER A 747 -0.57 13.23 17.49
N ASP A 748 -1.40 12.23 17.24
CA ASP A 748 -1.57 11.57 15.95
C ASP A 748 -3.02 11.05 15.79
N ARG A 749 -3.32 10.45 14.64
CA ARG A 749 -4.64 9.91 14.30
C ARG A 749 -5.13 8.80 15.25
N PHE A 750 -4.22 7.99 15.80
CA PHE A 750 -4.57 6.91 16.72
C PHE A 750 -4.90 7.49 18.08
N ASP A 751 -4.16 8.52 18.50
CA ASP A 751 -4.43 9.25 19.71
C ASP A 751 -5.73 10.05 19.62
N THR A 752 -5.98 10.76 18.51
CA THR A 752 -7.27 11.42 18.27
C THR A 752 -8.43 10.42 18.39
N ALA A 753 -8.32 9.23 17.79
CA ALA A 753 -9.35 8.19 17.91
C ALA A 753 -9.57 7.75 19.38
N ARG A 754 -8.49 7.54 20.15
CA ARG A 754 -8.58 7.23 21.60
C ARG A 754 -9.23 8.37 22.40
N GLN A 755 -8.92 9.62 22.07
CA GLN A 755 -9.50 10.80 22.72
C GLN A 755 -10.99 10.95 22.40
N VAL A 756 -11.40 10.69 21.16
CA VAL A 756 -12.81 10.64 20.74
C VAL A 756 -13.56 9.56 21.50
N VAL A 757 -12.97 8.38 21.63
CA VAL A 757 -13.57 7.28 22.41
C VAL A 757 -13.69 7.65 23.88
N THR A 758 -12.63 8.20 24.48
CA THR A 758 -12.61 8.64 25.89
C THR A 758 -13.64 9.74 26.15
N GLN A 759 -13.90 10.61 25.16
CA GLN A 759 -14.89 11.67 25.26
C GLN A 759 -16.33 11.14 25.25
N ALA A 760 -16.64 10.16 24.40
CA ALA A 760 -18.02 9.78 24.09
C ALA A 760 -18.50 8.49 24.79
N PHE A 761 -17.58 7.60 25.14
CA PHE A 761 -17.91 6.31 25.73
C PHE A 761 -17.51 6.32 27.22
N GLY A 762 -18.46 5.98 28.08
CA GLY A 762 -18.26 5.89 29.54
C GLY A 762 -17.32 4.76 29.94
N SER A 763 -17.19 4.49 31.25
CA SER A 763 -16.19 3.55 31.80
C SER A 763 -16.43 2.06 31.54
N SER A 764 -17.53 1.67 30.88
CA SER A 764 -17.79 0.25 30.60
C SER A 764 -18.54 0.03 29.28
N VAL A 765 -17.84 -0.53 28.29
CA VAL A 765 -18.39 -1.05 27.03
C VAL A 765 -17.86 -2.47 26.81
N ALA A 766 -18.74 -3.46 26.65
CA ALA A 766 -18.34 -4.87 26.60
C ALA A 766 -17.60 -5.25 25.31
N SER A 767 -17.76 -4.47 24.24
CA SER A 767 -17.19 -4.75 22.92
C SER A 767 -16.62 -3.49 22.27
N ALA A 768 -15.62 -3.67 21.41
CA ALA A 768 -15.04 -2.60 20.60
C ALA A 768 -14.65 -3.12 19.21
N TYR A 769 -14.74 -2.24 18.20
CA TYR A 769 -14.19 -2.49 16.88
C TYR A 769 -12.80 -1.87 16.75
N LEU A 770 -11.90 -2.60 16.09
CA LEU A 770 -10.53 -2.18 15.85
C LEU A 770 -10.24 -2.24 14.35
N ALA A 771 -9.79 -1.15 13.77
CA ALA A 771 -9.42 -1.07 12.35
C ALA A 771 -8.09 -0.33 12.19
N THR A 772 -7.48 -0.44 11.00
CA THR A 772 -6.28 0.34 10.71
C THR A 772 -6.60 1.83 10.59
N GLY A 773 -5.73 2.69 11.11
CA GLY A 773 -5.78 4.13 10.85
C GLY A 773 -4.95 4.57 9.64
N LEU A 774 -4.27 3.63 8.97
CA LEU A 774 -3.46 3.91 7.78
C LEU A 774 -4.29 3.97 6.49
N ASN A 775 -5.54 3.52 6.53
CA ASN A 775 -6.52 3.58 5.44
C ASN A 775 -7.94 3.68 6.05
N TYR A 776 -8.96 4.00 5.26
CA TYR A 776 -10.31 4.30 5.75
C TYR A 776 -11.41 3.23 5.55
N PRO A 777 -11.43 2.37 4.50
CA PRO A 777 -12.64 1.61 4.17
C PRO A 777 -13.13 0.65 5.26
N ASP A 778 -12.20 0.04 6.01
CA ASP A 778 -12.52 -0.91 7.07
C ASP A 778 -13.15 -0.22 8.28
N ALA A 779 -12.55 0.88 8.75
CA ALA A 779 -13.06 1.69 9.85
C ALA A 779 -14.42 2.35 9.49
N LEU A 780 -14.55 2.80 8.24
CA LEU A 780 -15.78 3.37 7.72
C LEU A 780 -16.92 2.35 7.68
N SER A 781 -16.63 1.13 7.20
CA SER A 781 -17.59 0.01 7.19
C SER A 781 -18.04 -0.41 8.59
N ALA A 782 -17.15 -0.26 9.56
CA ALA A 782 -17.42 -0.55 10.97
C ALA A 782 -18.26 0.52 11.67
N SER A 783 -18.27 1.76 11.17
CA SER A 783 -18.76 2.93 11.90
C SER A 783 -20.28 2.91 12.17
N ALA A 784 -21.10 2.56 11.17
CA ALA A 784 -22.56 2.49 11.35
C ALA A 784 -22.97 1.33 12.27
N ALA A 785 -22.35 0.16 12.08
CA ALA A 785 -22.52 -1.00 12.95
C ALA A 785 -22.10 -0.71 14.40
N ALA A 786 -20.99 -0.01 14.59
CA ALA A 786 -20.52 0.41 15.90
C ALA A 786 -21.49 1.39 16.57
N GLY A 787 -21.96 2.41 15.82
CA GLY A 787 -22.95 3.37 16.31
C GLY A 787 -24.27 2.71 16.70
N ALA A 788 -24.80 1.79 15.88
CA ALA A 788 -26.04 1.06 16.14
C ALA A 788 -25.97 0.17 17.40
N ASN A 789 -24.78 -0.38 17.69
CA ASN A 789 -24.54 -1.21 18.87
C ASN A 789 -24.02 -0.41 20.09
N GLY A 790 -23.81 0.90 19.94
CA GLY A 790 -23.29 1.75 21.01
C GLY A 790 -21.87 1.41 21.46
N ILE A 791 -21.03 0.91 20.56
CA ILE A 791 -19.64 0.50 20.80
C ILE A 791 -18.65 1.42 20.07
N PRO A 792 -17.39 1.56 20.55
CA PRO A 792 -16.40 2.41 19.90
C PRO A 792 -15.74 1.75 18.69
N VAL A 793 -15.24 2.58 17.77
CA VAL A 793 -14.23 2.22 16.76
C VAL A 793 -12.90 2.85 17.19
N LEU A 794 -11.88 2.01 17.37
CA LEU A 794 -10.51 2.41 17.69
C LEU A 794 -9.61 2.16 16.48
N LEU A 795 -8.63 3.05 16.28
CA LEU A 795 -7.66 2.95 15.20
C LEU A 795 -6.31 2.47 15.73
N VAL A 796 -5.67 1.58 14.98
CA VAL A 796 -4.29 1.12 15.25
C VAL A 796 -3.39 1.30 14.04
N ASN A 797 -2.08 1.39 14.28
CA ASN A 797 -1.09 1.21 13.23
C ASN A 797 -1.11 -0.26 12.81
N GLY A 798 -1.88 -0.56 11.77
CA GLY A 798 -2.21 -1.93 11.39
C GLY A 798 -1.02 -2.81 10.99
N GLY A 799 0.11 -2.22 10.60
CA GLY A 799 1.35 -2.94 10.27
C GLY A 799 2.27 -3.23 11.46
N ALA A 800 1.92 -2.76 12.67
CA ALA A 800 2.75 -2.95 13.86
C ALA A 800 2.72 -4.41 14.37
N THR A 801 3.72 -4.79 15.16
CA THR A 801 3.83 -6.10 15.81
C THR A 801 3.01 -6.19 17.12
N SER A 802 2.32 -5.13 17.51
CA SER A 802 1.45 -5.11 18.69
C SER A 802 0.49 -3.93 18.64
N ALA A 803 -0.70 -4.06 19.25
CA ALA A 803 -1.47 -2.87 19.60
C ALA A 803 -0.67 -2.05 20.63
N ASP A 804 -0.60 -0.73 20.44
CA ASP A 804 0.15 0.14 21.32
C ASP A 804 -0.37 0.11 22.77
N THR A 805 0.48 0.47 23.71
CA THR A 805 0.18 0.43 25.14
C THR A 805 -1.01 1.32 25.51
N ALA A 806 -1.17 2.48 24.88
CA ALA A 806 -2.26 3.40 25.16
C ALA A 806 -3.62 2.81 24.72
N THR A 807 -3.66 2.14 23.57
CA THR A 807 -4.84 1.43 23.05
C THR A 807 -5.23 0.29 23.98
N LYS A 808 -4.28 -0.56 24.41
CA LYS A 808 -4.55 -1.63 25.37
C LYS A 808 -5.04 -1.08 26.72
N THR A 809 -4.42 -0.01 27.21
CA THR A 809 -4.81 0.66 28.47
C THR A 809 -6.25 1.17 28.39
N LEU A 810 -6.62 1.81 27.27
CA LEU A 810 -7.98 2.29 27.07
C LEU A 810 -8.99 1.16 27.00
N LEU A 811 -8.70 0.08 26.26
CA LEU A 811 -9.58 -1.09 26.19
C LEU A 811 -9.83 -1.71 27.58
N THR A 812 -8.79 -1.82 28.41
CA THR A 812 -8.92 -2.27 29.81
C THR A 812 -9.75 -1.30 30.65
N LYS A 813 -9.48 0.01 30.54
CA LYS A 813 -10.23 1.06 31.27
C LYS A 813 -11.72 1.06 30.91
N LEU A 814 -12.05 0.75 29.66
CA LEU A 814 -13.41 0.60 29.15
C LEU A 814 -14.05 -0.76 29.48
N ASN A 815 -13.34 -1.65 30.18
CA ASN A 815 -13.79 -3.00 30.52
C ASN A 815 -14.23 -3.83 29.29
N VAL A 816 -13.54 -3.66 28.15
CA VAL A 816 -13.82 -4.40 26.92
C VAL A 816 -13.50 -5.88 27.10
N LYS A 817 -14.43 -6.75 26.69
CA LYS A 817 -14.28 -8.22 26.72
C LYS A 817 -14.23 -8.85 25.34
N ASN A 818 -14.78 -8.17 24.33
CA ASN A 818 -14.78 -8.64 22.95
C ASN A 818 -14.19 -7.57 22.03
N VAL A 819 -13.10 -7.90 21.35
CA VAL A 819 -12.49 -7.04 20.34
C VAL A 819 -12.76 -7.66 18.98
N THR A 820 -13.43 -6.93 18.10
CA THR A 820 -13.57 -7.35 16.69
C THR A 820 -12.63 -6.51 15.83
N VAL A 821 -11.62 -7.17 15.26
CA VAL A 821 -10.71 -6.58 14.29
C VAL A 821 -11.39 -6.59 12.92
N VAL A 822 -11.54 -5.41 12.32
CA VAL A 822 -12.15 -5.21 11.01
C VAL A 822 -11.03 -4.94 10.00
N GLY A 823 -10.95 -5.79 8.98
CA GLY A 823 -9.91 -5.76 7.97
C GLY A 823 -9.05 -7.02 7.94
N GLY A 824 -8.50 -7.33 6.76
CA GLY A 824 -7.63 -8.48 6.53
C GLY A 824 -6.26 -8.37 7.21
N LYS A 825 -5.42 -9.41 7.09
CA LYS A 825 -4.08 -9.45 7.69
C LYS A 825 -3.15 -8.32 7.20
N ALA A 826 -3.35 -7.86 5.97
CA ALA A 826 -2.60 -6.73 5.40
C ALA A 826 -3.04 -5.37 5.98
N ALA A 827 -4.29 -5.27 6.44
CA ALA A 827 -4.82 -4.07 7.07
C ALA A 827 -4.49 -4.04 8.56
N VAL A 828 -4.68 -5.15 9.28
CA VAL A 828 -4.32 -5.29 10.70
C VAL A 828 -3.62 -6.63 10.90
N SER A 829 -2.36 -6.59 11.34
CA SER A 829 -1.47 -7.75 11.49
C SER A 829 -2.01 -8.83 12.44
N ASN A 830 -1.48 -10.05 12.35
CA ASN A 830 -1.85 -11.13 13.27
C ASN A 830 -1.19 -10.97 14.65
N GLU A 831 -0.11 -10.22 14.69
CA GLU A 831 0.63 -9.87 15.89
C GLU A 831 -0.20 -8.91 16.75
N ILE A 832 -0.88 -7.93 16.13
CA ILE A 832 -1.87 -7.08 16.82
C ILE A 832 -3.00 -7.94 17.40
N VAL A 833 -3.59 -8.84 16.61
CA VAL A 833 -4.64 -9.77 17.09
C VAL A 833 -4.15 -10.59 18.29
N SER A 834 -2.94 -11.13 18.20
CA SER A 834 -2.34 -11.92 19.27
C SER A 834 -2.11 -11.09 20.54
N SER A 835 -1.65 -9.85 20.37
CA SER A 835 -1.39 -8.93 21.49
C SER A 835 -2.64 -8.49 22.26
N LEU A 836 -3.83 -8.64 21.65
CA LEU A 836 -5.11 -8.25 22.23
C LEU A 836 -5.81 -9.41 22.96
N LYS A 837 -5.31 -10.64 22.85
CA LYS A 837 -5.86 -11.81 23.56
C LYS A 837 -5.81 -11.65 25.09
N SER A 838 -4.90 -10.82 25.60
CA SER A 838 -4.82 -10.48 27.03
C SER A 838 -5.93 -9.53 27.49
N ILE A 839 -6.60 -8.83 26.56
CA ILE A 839 -7.75 -7.96 26.86
C ILE A 839 -9.04 -8.77 26.95
N GLY A 840 -9.25 -9.71 26.02
CA GLY A 840 -10.45 -10.52 25.94
C GLY A 840 -10.54 -11.36 24.67
N LYS A 841 -11.76 -11.76 24.30
CA LYS A 841 -12.02 -12.54 23.08
C LYS A 841 -11.77 -11.66 21.86
N VAL A 842 -10.87 -12.08 20.98
CA VAL A 842 -10.58 -11.36 19.73
C VAL A 842 -11.16 -12.14 18.54
N THR A 843 -11.98 -11.47 17.74
CA THR A 843 -12.50 -12.00 16.47
C THR A 843 -12.04 -11.11 15.31
N ARG A 844 -11.91 -11.67 14.11
CA ARG A 844 -11.60 -10.90 12.90
C ARG A 844 -12.76 -11.02 11.91
N ILE A 845 -13.16 -9.88 11.34
CA ILE A 845 -14.08 -9.82 10.20
C ILE A 845 -13.32 -9.16 9.04
N SER A 846 -13.20 -9.88 7.92
CA SER A 846 -12.50 -9.40 6.73
C SER A 846 -13.08 -10.00 5.46
N GLY A 847 -13.02 -9.24 4.38
CA GLY A 847 -13.35 -9.67 3.03
C GLY A 847 -12.16 -9.67 2.07
N THR A 848 -12.39 -10.13 0.84
CA THR A 848 -11.43 -10.07 -0.27
C THR A 848 -11.17 -8.62 -0.72
N ASP A 849 -12.15 -7.75 -0.54
CA ASP A 849 -12.05 -6.31 -0.79
C ASP A 849 -12.85 -5.50 0.25
N ARG A 850 -12.94 -4.17 0.04
CA ARG A 850 -13.66 -3.25 0.91
C ARG A 850 -15.17 -3.49 0.95
N PHE A 851 -15.75 -3.98 -0.14
CA PHE A 851 -17.20 -4.21 -0.26
C PHE A 851 -17.60 -5.51 0.44
N ASP A 852 -16.81 -6.57 0.26
CA ASP A 852 -16.98 -7.85 0.98
C ASP A 852 -16.74 -7.66 2.49
N THR A 853 -15.73 -6.87 2.87
CA THR A 853 -15.54 -6.51 4.29
C THR A 853 -16.75 -5.76 4.83
N SER A 854 -17.26 -4.78 4.10
CA SER A 854 -18.47 -4.03 4.48
C SER A 854 -19.69 -4.92 4.62
N GLN A 855 -19.89 -5.85 3.68
CA GLN A 855 -20.96 -6.84 3.75
C GLN A 855 -20.87 -7.65 5.05
N LYS A 856 -19.72 -8.27 5.29
CA LYS A 856 -19.51 -9.17 6.45
C LYS A 856 -19.65 -8.46 7.78
N VAL A 857 -19.18 -7.22 7.89
CA VAL A 857 -19.33 -6.40 9.10
C VAL A 857 -20.81 -6.11 9.37
N ASN A 858 -21.55 -5.64 8.38
CA ASN A 858 -22.98 -5.35 8.54
C ASN A 858 -23.78 -6.63 8.81
N LYS A 859 -23.51 -7.72 8.09
CA LYS A 859 -24.17 -9.01 8.32
C LYS A 859 -23.94 -9.57 9.72
N ALA A 860 -22.75 -9.35 10.29
CA ALA A 860 -22.45 -9.76 11.66
C ALA A 860 -23.14 -8.86 12.71
N ALA A 861 -23.34 -7.57 12.38
CA ALA A 861 -23.89 -6.59 13.31
C ALA A 861 -25.43 -6.55 13.35
N PHE A 862 -26.11 -7.02 12.29
CA PHE A 862 -27.56 -6.92 12.16
C PHE A 862 -28.20 -8.27 11.84
N THR A 863 -29.26 -8.63 12.58
CA THR A 863 -30.06 -9.85 12.36
C THR A 863 -31.41 -9.56 11.69
N THR A 864 -31.90 -8.32 11.80
CA THR A 864 -33.07 -7.81 11.07
C THR A 864 -32.83 -6.33 10.76
N ILE A 865 -33.34 -5.84 9.62
CA ILE A 865 -33.19 -4.44 9.24
C ILE A 865 -34.49 -3.90 8.64
N LYS A 866 -34.91 -2.70 9.04
CA LYS A 866 -36.06 -2.00 8.43
C LYS A 866 -35.66 -1.12 7.26
N SER A 867 -34.43 -0.62 7.29
CA SER A 867 -33.82 0.25 6.28
C SER A 867 -32.35 -0.09 6.10
N ALA A 868 -31.80 0.17 4.91
CA ALA A 868 -30.37 0.08 4.63
C ALA A 868 -29.85 1.37 3.98
N TYR A 869 -28.60 1.69 4.22
CA TYR A 869 -27.91 2.84 3.63
C TYR A 869 -26.78 2.36 2.71
N LEU A 870 -26.65 2.98 1.54
CA LEU A 870 -25.59 2.71 0.57
C LEU A 870 -24.77 3.98 0.37
N ALA A 871 -23.46 3.88 0.47
CA ALA A 871 -22.52 4.95 0.15
C ALA A 871 -21.42 4.41 -0.77
N THR A 872 -20.72 5.28 -1.51
CA THR A 872 -19.59 4.83 -2.33
C THR A 872 -18.44 4.33 -1.45
N GLY A 873 -17.80 3.23 -1.83
CA GLY A 873 -16.57 2.76 -1.19
C GLY A 873 -15.29 3.42 -1.68
N PHE A 874 -15.38 4.33 -2.66
CA PHE A 874 -14.22 4.99 -3.29
C PHE A 874 -13.91 6.37 -2.71
N GLN A 875 -14.83 6.94 -1.93
CA GLN A 875 -14.69 8.22 -1.24
C GLN A 875 -15.26 8.08 0.18
N PHE A 876 -14.83 8.94 1.11
CA PHE A 876 -15.19 8.83 2.53
C PHE A 876 -16.21 9.87 3.07
N PRO A 877 -16.30 11.13 2.59
CA PRO A 877 -17.04 12.18 3.31
C PRO A 877 -18.53 11.88 3.52
N ASP A 878 -19.19 11.40 2.46
CA ASP A 878 -20.62 11.08 2.47
C ASP A 878 -20.92 9.89 3.39
N ALA A 879 -20.12 8.84 3.30
CA ALA A 879 -20.23 7.66 4.15
C ALA A 879 -19.94 7.97 5.63
N LEU A 880 -19.04 8.92 5.90
CA LEU A 880 -18.65 9.32 7.25
C LEU A 880 -19.81 9.99 7.99
N ALA A 881 -20.42 11.03 7.39
CA ALA A 881 -21.64 11.64 7.95
C ALA A 881 -22.83 10.66 7.89
N GLY A 882 -22.88 9.84 6.85
CA GLY A 882 -23.91 8.82 6.64
C GLY A 882 -23.89 7.74 7.72
N ALA A 883 -22.72 7.35 8.22
CA ALA A 883 -22.57 6.35 9.27
C ALA A 883 -23.18 6.81 10.60
N ALA A 884 -23.11 8.11 10.91
CA ALA A 884 -23.78 8.67 12.09
C ALA A 884 -25.31 8.59 11.96
N LEU A 885 -25.85 8.90 10.77
CA LEU A 885 -27.29 8.74 10.51
C LEU A 885 -27.72 7.27 10.58
N ALA A 886 -27.01 6.39 9.88
CA ALA A 886 -27.33 4.96 9.82
C ALA A 886 -27.25 4.31 11.22
N GLY A 887 -26.20 4.62 11.97
CA GLY A 887 -26.06 4.21 13.37
C GLY A 887 -27.21 4.70 14.25
N ALA A 888 -27.57 5.98 14.14
CA ALA A 888 -28.69 6.56 14.90
C ALA A 888 -30.07 5.96 14.54
N LYS A 889 -30.22 5.40 13.33
CA LYS A 889 -31.42 4.67 12.91
C LYS A 889 -31.34 3.16 13.20
N GLY A 890 -30.25 2.67 13.78
CA GLY A 890 -30.03 1.24 14.03
C GLY A 890 -29.99 0.44 12.73
N ALA A 891 -29.39 0.99 11.68
CA ALA A 891 -29.41 0.43 10.33
C ALA A 891 -27.99 0.25 9.75
N PRO A 892 -27.79 -0.74 8.86
CA PRO A 892 -26.51 -0.94 8.20
C PRO A 892 -26.20 0.19 7.21
N LEU A 893 -24.90 0.50 7.09
CA LEU A 893 -24.35 1.26 5.99
C LEU A 893 -23.38 0.35 5.24
N TYR A 894 -23.76 0.01 4.01
CA TYR A 894 -22.90 -0.72 3.08
C TYR A 894 -22.15 0.28 2.21
N VAL A 895 -20.84 0.06 2.05
CA VAL A 895 -20.12 0.70 0.95
C VAL A 895 -20.28 -0.14 -0.32
N VAL A 896 -20.55 0.50 -1.45
CA VAL A 896 -20.82 -0.14 -2.76
C VAL A 896 -20.03 0.53 -3.88
N GLN A 897 -20.09 -0.04 -5.09
CA GLN A 897 -19.49 0.60 -6.26
C GLN A 897 -20.35 1.77 -6.76
N PRO A 898 -19.76 2.76 -7.46
CA PRO A 898 -20.49 3.92 -7.96
C PRO A 898 -21.62 3.55 -8.92
N THR A 899 -21.45 2.47 -9.69
CA THR A 899 -22.37 2.10 -10.77
C THR A 899 -23.20 0.86 -10.47
N CYS A 900 -22.87 0.08 -9.44
CA CYS A 900 -23.55 -1.18 -9.16
C CYS A 900 -23.47 -1.59 -7.68
N ILE A 901 -24.40 -2.44 -7.26
CA ILE A 901 -24.37 -3.05 -5.92
C ILE A 901 -23.70 -4.43 -6.05
N PRO A 902 -22.66 -4.73 -5.25
CA PRO A 902 -22.01 -6.04 -5.23
C PRO A 902 -22.97 -7.18 -4.89
N ALA A 903 -22.77 -8.35 -5.50
CA ALA A 903 -23.65 -9.51 -5.38
C ALA A 903 -23.91 -9.96 -3.92
N GLY A 904 -22.88 -9.92 -3.07
CA GLY A 904 -23.02 -10.25 -1.64
C GLY A 904 -23.96 -9.30 -0.89
N ILE A 905 -23.88 -8.00 -1.20
CA ILE A 905 -24.75 -6.97 -0.61
C ILE A 905 -26.17 -7.10 -1.15
N HIS A 906 -26.34 -7.41 -2.44
CA HIS A 906 -27.66 -7.77 -3.01
C HIS A 906 -28.31 -8.92 -2.25
N THR A 907 -27.52 -9.97 -1.97
CA THR A 907 -27.99 -11.16 -1.26
C THR A 907 -28.48 -10.80 0.14
N ASP A 908 -27.71 -10.01 0.88
CA ASP A 908 -28.11 -9.52 2.21
C ASP A 908 -29.40 -8.69 2.14
N LEU A 909 -29.51 -7.75 1.19
CA LEU A 909 -30.70 -6.92 1.01
C LEU A 909 -31.93 -7.75 0.64
N THR A 910 -31.80 -8.76 -0.22
CA THR A 910 -32.92 -9.66 -0.56
C THR A 910 -33.30 -10.58 0.59
N SER A 911 -32.34 -10.94 1.45
CA SER A 911 -32.57 -11.80 2.61
C SER A 911 -33.29 -11.04 3.73
N PHE A 912 -32.83 -9.83 4.03
CA PHE A 912 -33.42 -9.01 5.10
C PHE A 912 -34.70 -8.29 4.67
N THR A 913 -34.91 -8.07 3.38
CA THR A 913 -36.09 -7.39 2.81
C THR A 913 -36.40 -6.01 3.44
N PRO A 914 -35.41 -5.08 3.55
CA PRO A 914 -35.67 -3.77 4.12
C PRO A 914 -36.75 -3.03 3.32
N THR A 915 -37.57 -2.26 4.01
CA THR A 915 -38.65 -1.48 3.38
C THR A 915 -38.14 -0.26 2.63
N THR A 916 -36.97 0.25 3.01
CA THR A 916 -36.34 1.44 2.41
C THR A 916 -34.84 1.21 2.22
N ILE A 917 -34.32 1.60 1.05
CA ILE A 917 -32.88 1.67 0.79
C ILE A 917 -32.54 3.11 0.42
N THR A 918 -31.58 3.69 1.14
CA THR A 918 -31.19 5.10 0.95
C THR A 918 -29.76 5.19 0.43
N LEU A 919 -29.60 5.78 -0.75
CA LEU A 919 -28.31 6.15 -1.30
C LEU A 919 -27.85 7.45 -0.64
N ILE A 920 -26.59 7.50 -0.21
CA ILE A 920 -25.94 8.66 0.38
C ILE A 920 -24.91 9.18 -0.62
N GLY A 921 -25.07 10.44 -1.00
CA GLY A 921 -24.24 11.11 -2.00
C GLY A 921 -24.94 11.34 -3.33
N GLY A 922 -24.38 12.28 -4.11
CA GLY A 922 -24.88 12.66 -5.43
C GLY A 922 -24.76 11.55 -6.47
N THR A 923 -25.21 11.82 -7.69
CA THR A 923 -25.15 10.86 -8.82
C THR A 923 -23.72 10.53 -9.26
N SER A 924 -22.77 11.43 -9.02
CA SER A 924 -21.33 11.20 -9.22
C SER A 924 -20.73 10.22 -8.20
N ALA A 925 -21.28 10.16 -6.98
CA ALA A 925 -20.87 9.21 -5.96
C ALA A 925 -21.52 7.83 -6.17
N LEU A 926 -22.84 7.81 -6.45
CA LEU A 926 -23.63 6.63 -6.73
C LEU A 926 -24.61 6.93 -7.88
N SER A 927 -24.41 6.31 -9.03
CA SER A 927 -25.22 6.53 -10.23
C SER A 927 -26.66 6.03 -10.07
N ASP A 928 -27.52 6.39 -11.02
CA ASP A 928 -28.90 5.92 -11.02
C ASP A 928 -29.02 4.42 -11.33
N THR A 929 -27.95 3.78 -11.81
CA THR A 929 -27.89 2.32 -11.91
C THR A 929 -27.97 1.68 -10.52
N VAL A 930 -27.29 2.24 -9.51
CA VAL A 930 -27.41 1.80 -8.10
C VAL A 930 -28.82 2.08 -7.57
N LEU A 931 -29.41 3.22 -7.92
CA LEU A 931 -30.79 3.56 -7.54
C LEU A 931 -31.81 2.57 -8.11
N LYS A 932 -31.56 2.05 -9.32
CA LYS A 932 -32.33 0.99 -9.97
C LYS A 932 -31.99 -0.42 -9.44
N ARG A 933 -31.13 -0.53 -8.42
CA ARG A 933 -30.61 -1.78 -7.86
C ARG A 933 -29.83 -2.63 -8.88
N GLY A 934 -29.09 -1.98 -9.78
CA GLY A 934 -28.18 -2.64 -10.71
C GLY A 934 -27.18 -3.52 -9.97
N ARG A 935 -26.91 -4.70 -10.51
CA ARG A 935 -25.94 -5.66 -9.98
C ARG A 935 -24.58 -5.39 -10.60
N CYS A 936 -23.53 -5.56 -9.79
CA CYS A 936 -22.25 -5.98 -10.31
C CYS A 936 -22.39 -7.48 -10.63
#